data_AF-A0A1V4RCD9-F1
#
_entry.id   AF-A0A1V4RCD9-F1
#
_cell.length_a   1.000
_cell.length_b   1.000
_cell.length_c   1.000
_cell.angle_alpha   90.00
_cell.angle_beta   90.00
_cell.angle_gamma   90.00
#
_symmetry.space_group_name_H-M   'P 1'
#
loop_
_entity.id
_entity.type
_entity.pdbx_description
1 polymer ?
#
loop_
_entity_poly.entity_id
_entity_poly.type
_entity_poly.pdbx_seq_one_letter_code
_entity_poly.pdbx_strand_id
1 'polypeptide(L)'
;MIKENELPAPLKEQSEKELHMYKHLVSLTNDHMSFVGTDYVYRAVNNAYLAAHGKTSDMIVGHTIAELMGEDVFAGQIKERYDRCLAGERVQYQEWFDFPNLGLCCMDVVYHPYLNETGDVTGVVVSSRDITELYNSKRELDEKTSLLESILHSTTETAIITTDLDLRINYFNPAAEKLYGYKADQVTGRTVMDIHKSFNVAPERLERALEIVRKTGCYDYLHDLDTGAGSGIRHIKSRLEGIYNSKGEMTGYSKFAWDVTDSRQMEMKLRESEQRFHALFDEISDGVAVYEAVDDGADFVFLDLNRAGQKMDSVSREDAVGRRVTDVFPGVEQFGLMDVLRRVWKTGVSEVHPASLYQDGRVSFWRRNTVYKLPSGEVVAVYSDETLRKQSEEALRKSEENYRLLVETNTSGIQEIDVSGMIVFGNQAYHNLLGYTNGELMGRSMYDQLEKDEAIRLSDHIKFLIEQQPEPEPWFGTLTKKDGTVIDFRADWNYKRNESGEVIGFISVLTDITQRKLDEEILKAEHARFVTVMDSLDAMVYVADMQTHEILFVNRYIRDSFGDVTGKICWQVLQSGQTEPCSFCTNHLLLDQNSKPADPVIWEFRNTADGKWYQCRDQAIPWLDGRLVRIEIAFDISHRKLTEESLA
;
A
#
# COMPACT_ATOMS: atom_id res chain seq x y z
N MET A 1 122.73 -34.60 49.35
CA MET A 1 122.33 -36.00 49.07
C MET A 1 121.60 -36.55 50.29
N ILE A 2 120.28 -36.38 50.32
CA ILE A 2 119.36 -37.09 51.21
C ILE A 2 118.47 -37.91 50.27
N LYS A 3 118.36 -39.20 50.58
CA LYS A 3 117.83 -40.27 49.72
C LYS A 3 116.31 -40.15 49.54
N GLU A 4 115.88 -40.38 48.30
CA GLU A 4 114.49 -40.67 47.93
C GLU A 4 113.97 -41.89 48.69
N ASN A 5 112.76 -41.75 49.21
CA ASN A 5 112.04 -42.78 49.95
C ASN A 5 111.14 -43.53 48.94
N GLU A 6 111.64 -44.60 48.33
CA GLU A 6 110.85 -45.47 47.47
C GLU A 6 109.90 -46.33 48.32
N LEU A 7 108.59 -46.26 48.03
CA LEU A 7 107.55 -47.09 48.67
C LEU A 7 107.74 -48.60 48.34
N PRO A 8 107.43 -49.52 49.26
CA PRO A 8 107.50 -50.97 49.00
C PRO A 8 106.51 -51.42 47.91
N ALA A 9 106.95 -52.31 47.02
CA ALA A 9 106.24 -52.75 45.80
C ALA A 9 104.74 -53.15 45.97
N PRO A 10 104.27 -53.81 47.05
CA PRO A 10 102.85 -54.18 47.19
C PRO A 10 101.90 -52.98 47.42
N LEU A 11 102.37 -51.92 48.07
CA LEU A 11 101.59 -50.71 48.35
C LEU A 11 101.45 -49.81 47.11
N LYS A 12 102.46 -49.84 46.24
CA LYS A 12 102.45 -49.12 44.96
C LYS A 12 101.40 -49.70 44.01
N GLU A 13 101.30 -51.02 43.93
CA GLU A 13 100.32 -51.70 43.08
C GLU A 13 98.86 -51.49 43.56
N GLN A 14 98.64 -51.42 44.88
CA GLN A 14 97.30 -51.13 45.44
C GLN A 14 96.89 -49.67 45.23
N SER A 15 97.80 -48.71 45.45
CA SER A 15 97.56 -47.29 45.17
C SER A 15 97.32 -47.02 43.68
N GLU A 16 98.03 -47.71 42.78
CA GLU A 16 97.81 -47.63 41.34
C GLU A 16 96.44 -48.20 40.92
N LYS A 17 95.98 -49.31 41.53
CA LYS A 17 94.63 -49.86 41.30
C LYS A 17 93.51 -48.94 41.80
N GLU A 18 93.66 -48.35 42.97
CA GLU A 18 92.69 -47.38 43.51
C GLU A 18 92.64 -46.11 42.65
N LEU A 19 93.79 -45.56 42.25
CA LEU A 19 93.85 -44.40 41.37
C LEU A 19 93.22 -44.70 40.00
N HIS A 20 93.44 -45.90 39.46
CA HIS A 20 92.80 -46.34 38.21
C HIS A 20 91.27 -46.43 38.36
N MET A 21 90.79 -46.97 39.48
CA MET A 21 89.36 -47.06 39.79
C MET A 21 88.70 -45.67 39.90
N TYR A 22 89.30 -44.73 40.63
CA TYR A 22 88.76 -43.36 40.75
C TYR A 22 88.78 -42.60 39.42
N LYS A 23 89.87 -42.73 38.63
CA LYS A 23 89.92 -42.16 37.27
C LYS A 23 88.82 -42.74 36.38
N HIS A 24 88.54 -44.03 36.49
CA HIS A 24 87.49 -44.67 35.72
C HIS A 24 86.09 -44.19 36.13
N LEU A 25 85.81 -44.06 37.44
CA LEU A 25 84.53 -43.55 37.96
C LEU A 25 84.23 -42.12 37.48
N VAL A 26 85.22 -41.22 37.54
CA VAL A 26 85.09 -39.83 37.06
C VAL A 26 84.96 -39.77 35.52
N SER A 27 85.48 -40.76 34.81
CA SER A 27 85.38 -40.83 33.34
C SER A 27 84.07 -41.41 32.83
N LEU A 28 83.31 -42.12 33.67
CA LEU A 28 82.01 -42.70 33.35
C LEU A 28 80.83 -41.77 33.60
N THR A 29 81.02 -40.67 34.34
CA THR A 29 79.96 -39.68 34.50
C THR A 29 79.79 -38.86 33.23
N ASN A 30 78.53 -38.53 32.91
CA ASN A 30 78.19 -37.61 31.83
C ASN A 30 78.34 -36.15 32.25
N ASP A 31 78.50 -35.87 33.56
CA ASP A 31 78.79 -34.53 34.04
C ASP A 31 80.21 -34.14 33.64
N HIS A 32 80.36 -32.90 33.18
CA HIS A 32 81.62 -32.27 32.83
C HIS A 32 82.41 -32.00 34.12
N MET A 33 83.48 -32.76 34.33
CA MET A 33 84.33 -32.60 35.52
C MET A 33 85.72 -32.09 35.15
N SER A 34 86.19 -31.09 35.88
CA SER A 34 87.55 -30.58 35.75
C SER A 34 88.15 -30.23 37.11
N PHE A 35 89.45 -30.42 37.25
CA PHE A 35 90.23 -29.87 38.34
C PHE A 35 91.12 -28.75 37.80
N VAL A 36 91.00 -27.57 38.37
CA VAL A 36 91.71 -26.36 37.95
C VAL A 36 92.50 -25.81 39.14
N GLY A 37 93.73 -25.35 38.90
CA GLY A 37 94.61 -24.79 39.93
C GLY A 37 94.19 -23.41 40.43
N THR A 38 94.89 -22.90 41.45
CA THR A 38 94.79 -21.50 41.92
C THR A 38 95.25 -20.48 40.87
N ASP A 39 96.02 -20.93 39.87
CA ASP A 39 96.48 -20.16 38.72
C ASP A 39 95.53 -20.20 37.52
N TYR A 40 94.30 -20.71 37.72
CA TYR A 40 93.28 -20.89 36.68
C TYR A 40 93.69 -21.85 35.56
N VAL A 41 94.72 -22.68 35.76
CA VAL A 41 95.19 -23.65 34.77
C VAL A 41 94.53 -25.00 35.00
N TYR A 42 93.98 -25.61 33.94
CA TYR A 42 93.41 -26.96 34.02
C TYR A 42 94.50 -27.99 34.35
N ARG A 43 94.25 -28.80 35.37
CA ARG A 43 95.14 -29.87 35.84
C ARG A 43 94.60 -31.25 35.53
N ALA A 44 93.27 -31.41 35.48
CA ALA A 44 92.63 -32.62 35.02
C ALA A 44 91.24 -32.31 34.45
N VAL A 45 90.78 -33.12 33.52
CA VAL A 45 89.43 -33.08 32.95
C VAL A 45 88.96 -34.51 32.68
N ASN A 46 87.66 -34.75 32.72
CA ASN A 46 87.10 -36.07 32.39
C ASN A 46 86.68 -36.19 30.90
N ASN A 47 86.33 -37.40 30.47
CA ASN A 47 85.95 -37.67 29.08
C ASN A 47 84.74 -36.85 28.61
N ALA A 48 83.76 -36.59 29.48
CA ALA A 48 82.59 -35.78 29.14
C ALA A 48 83.00 -34.33 28.82
N TYR A 49 83.87 -33.73 29.64
CA TYR A 49 84.41 -32.39 29.40
C TYR A 49 85.20 -32.31 28.08
N LEU A 50 86.01 -33.35 27.77
CA LEU A 50 86.76 -33.44 26.51
C LEU A 50 85.83 -33.52 25.29
N ALA A 51 84.81 -34.38 25.36
CA ALA A 51 83.85 -34.57 24.28
C ALA A 51 83.09 -33.28 23.97
N ALA A 52 82.70 -32.52 25.00
CA ALA A 52 82.01 -31.24 24.86
C ALA A 52 82.85 -30.18 24.13
N HIS A 53 84.15 -30.13 24.39
CA HIS A 53 85.04 -29.15 23.76
C HIS A 53 85.62 -29.63 22.42
N GLY A 54 85.45 -30.90 22.07
CA GLY A 54 86.06 -31.49 20.87
C GLY A 54 87.58 -31.51 20.89
N LYS A 55 88.18 -31.47 22.09
CA LYS A 55 89.63 -31.38 22.31
C LYS A 55 90.12 -32.61 23.06
N THR A 56 91.37 -33.00 22.81
CA THR A 56 92.04 -34.04 23.60
C THR A 56 92.55 -33.46 24.92
N SER A 57 92.86 -34.31 25.91
CA SER A 57 93.34 -33.87 27.22
C SER A 57 94.58 -32.98 27.14
N ASP A 58 95.49 -33.26 26.22
CA ASP A 58 96.73 -32.50 26.05
C ASP A 58 96.50 -31.08 25.49
N MET A 59 95.32 -30.81 24.92
CA MET A 59 94.92 -29.49 24.41
C MET A 59 94.15 -28.65 25.43
N ILE A 60 93.82 -29.22 26.59
CA ILE A 60 93.09 -28.54 27.68
C ILE A 60 93.96 -28.44 28.93
N VAL A 61 94.56 -29.56 29.36
CA VAL A 61 95.39 -29.61 30.57
C VAL A 61 96.68 -28.81 30.34
N GLY A 62 96.99 -27.91 31.26
CA GLY A 62 98.12 -26.98 31.15
C GLY A 62 97.77 -25.63 30.50
N HIS A 63 96.53 -25.42 30.06
CA HIS A 63 96.04 -24.13 29.57
C HIS A 63 95.12 -23.49 30.61
N THR A 64 95.00 -22.17 30.54
CA THR A 64 94.15 -21.39 31.45
C THR A 64 92.67 -21.50 31.05
N ILE A 65 91.76 -21.26 32.02
CA ILE A 65 90.31 -21.14 31.73
C ILE A 65 90.06 -20.10 30.63
N ALA A 66 90.75 -18.96 30.67
CA ALA A 66 90.59 -17.89 29.68
C ALA A 66 91.02 -18.29 28.26
N GLU A 67 92.12 -19.02 28.11
CA GLU A 67 92.56 -19.55 26.81
C GLU A 67 91.56 -20.58 26.23
N LEU A 68 90.89 -21.34 27.09
CA LEU A 68 89.93 -22.36 26.66
C LEU A 68 88.53 -21.80 26.37
N MET A 69 87.99 -21.03 27.31
CA MET A 69 86.59 -20.55 27.31
C MET A 69 86.45 -19.14 26.72
N GLY A 70 87.56 -18.43 26.47
CA GLY A 70 87.61 -17.04 26.03
C GLY A 70 87.68 -16.05 27.21
N GLU A 71 88.39 -14.93 27.00
CA GLU A 71 88.64 -13.92 28.04
C GLU A 71 87.33 -13.28 28.53
N ASP A 72 86.38 -13.02 27.64
CA ASP A 72 85.09 -12.39 27.99
C ASP A 72 84.24 -13.30 28.90
N VAL A 73 84.19 -14.61 28.61
CA VAL A 73 83.48 -15.59 29.43
C VAL A 73 84.20 -15.77 30.76
N PHE A 74 85.53 -15.81 30.75
CA PHE A 74 86.32 -15.90 31.98
C PHE A 74 86.07 -14.69 32.88
N ALA A 75 86.29 -13.48 32.39
CA ALA A 75 86.14 -12.26 33.17
C ALA A 75 84.68 -12.00 33.61
N GLY A 76 83.72 -12.26 32.72
CA GLY A 76 82.30 -11.92 32.95
C GLY A 76 81.49 -12.97 33.71
N GLN A 77 81.77 -14.26 33.53
CA GLN A 77 80.91 -15.34 34.06
C GLN A 77 81.61 -16.28 35.03
N ILE A 78 82.93 -16.45 34.94
CA ILE A 78 83.66 -17.49 35.70
C ILE A 78 84.50 -16.90 36.84
N LYS A 79 85.29 -15.85 36.59
CA LYS A 79 86.36 -15.38 37.48
C LYS A 79 85.88 -15.07 38.88
N GLU A 80 84.84 -14.25 39.03
CA GLU A 80 84.32 -13.87 40.36
C GLU A 80 83.85 -15.09 41.16
N ARG A 81 83.10 -15.99 40.50
CA ARG A 81 82.55 -17.20 41.09
C ARG A 81 83.67 -18.18 41.47
N TYR A 82 84.73 -18.24 40.66
CA TYR A 82 85.90 -19.07 40.89
C TYR A 82 86.77 -18.52 42.03
N ASP A 83 86.98 -17.21 42.11
CA ASP A 83 87.73 -16.54 43.19
C ASP A 83 87.06 -16.74 44.56
N ARG A 84 85.73 -16.66 44.61
CA ARG A 84 84.95 -17.03 45.81
C ARG A 84 85.20 -18.47 46.24
N CYS A 85 85.33 -19.39 45.27
CA CYS A 85 85.64 -20.78 45.58
C CYS A 85 87.06 -20.96 46.10
N LEU A 86 88.04 -20.24 45.54
CA LEU A 86 89.40 -20.22 46.06
C LEU A 86 89.49 -19.66 47.49
N ALA A 87 88.59 -18.76 47.87
CA ALA A 87 88.44 -18.28 49.24
C ALA A 87 87.80 -19.31 50.21
N GLY A 88 87.46 -20.51 49.71
CA GLY A 88 86.90 -21.62 50.50
C GLY A 88 85.39 -21.79 50.40
N GLU A 89 84.69 -20.97 49.60
CA GLU A 89 83.23 -21.07 49.42
C GLU A 89 82.86 -22.19 48.43
N ARG A 90 81.83 -22.98 48.70
CA ARG A 90 81.20 -23.82 47.67
C ARG A 90 80.25 -22.95 46.85
N VAL A 91 80.47 -22.85 45.54
CA VAL A 91 79.66 -22.00 44.65
C VAL A 91 78.84 -22.88 43.70
N GLN A 92 77.55 -22.58 43.53
CA GLN A 92 76.67 -23.24 42.57
C GLN A 92 75.85 -22.20 41.81
N TYR A 93 75.74 -22.36 40.49
CA TYR A 93 75.00 -21.45 39.62
C TYR A 93 74.61 -22.12 38.30
N GLN A 94 73.64 -21.53 37.60
CA GLN A 94 73.21 -21.94 36.27
C GLN A 94 73.57 -20.85 35.27
N GLU A 95 74.24 -21.18 34.17
CA GLU A 95 74.67 -20.20 33.17
C GLU A 95 74.79 -20.85 31.79
N TRP A 96 74.65 -20.03 30.74
CA TRP A 96 74.81 -20.47 29.37
C TRP A 96 76.27 -20.44 28.93
N PHE A 97 76.78 -21.57 28.45
CA PHE A 97 78.10 -21.70 27.87
C PHE A 97 78.00 -22.22 26.43
N ASP A 98 78.83 -21.69 25.55
CA ASP A 98 78.95 -22.18 24.17
C ASP A 98 80.13 -23.15 24.09
N PHE A 99 79.83 -24.43 23.86
CA PHE A 99 80.82 -25.48 23.69
C PHE A 99 80.98 -25.82 22.21
N PRO A 100 82.22 -25.96 21.69
CA PRO A 100 82.46 -26.23 20.27
C PRO A 100 81.69 -27.42 19.67
N ASN A 101 81.48 -28.51 20.41
CA ASN A 101 80.76 -29.69 19.91
C ASN A 101 79.30 -29.80 20.36
N LEU A 102 78.91 -29.13 21.44
CA LEU A 102 77.52 -29.19 21.96
C LEU A 102 76.70 -27.94 21.60
N GLY A 103 77.36 -26.87 21.15
CA GLY A 103 76.77 -25.56 20.97
C GLY A 103 76.43 -24.89 22.31
N LEU A 104 75.43 -24.01 22.26
CA LEU A 104 74.98 -23.25 23.42
C LEU A 104 74.17 -24.12 24.39
N CYS A 105 74.74 -24.43 25.55
CA CYS A 105 74.12 -25.24 26.60
C CYS A 105 73.94 -24.44 27.90
N CYS A 106 72.83 -24.66 28.61
CA CYS A 106 72.62 -24.18 29.97
C CYS A 106 73.23 -25.18 30.95
N MET A 107 74.27 -24.79 31.67
CA MET A 107 75.01 -25.66 32.59
C MET A 107 74.66 -25.33 34.04
N ASP A 108 74.30 -26.34 34.83
CA ASP A 108 74.31 -26.27 36.30
C ASP A 108 75.74 -26.58 36.77
N VAL A 109 76.45 -25.55 37.19
CA VAL A 109 77.88 -25.59 37.53
C VAL A 109 78.05 -25.52 39.03
N VAL A 110 78.86 -26.44 39.57
CA VAL A 110 79.22 -26.50 40.98
C VAL A 110 80.73 -26.48 41.14
N TYR A 111 81.22 -25.51 41.89
CA TYR A 111 82.62 -25.36 42.28
C TYR A 111 82.82 -25.84 43.72
N HIS A 112 83.75 -26.78 43.88
CA HIS A 112 84.16 -27.34 45.16
C HIS A 112 85.63 -27.00 45.43
N PRO A 113 85.97 -26.37 46.56
CA PRO A 113 87.37 -26.08 46.89
C PRO A 113 88.12 -27.39 47.17
N TYR A 114 89.30 -27.54 46.57
CA TYR A 114 90.20 -28.67 46.80
C TYR A 114 91.28 -28.29 47.81
N LEU A 115 91.32 -28.99 48.93
CA LEU A 115 92.21 -28.70 50.06
C LEU A 115 93.42 -29.64 50.01
N ASN A 116 94.61 -29.11 50.30
CA ASN A 116 95.79 -29.93 50.53
C ASN A 116 95.79 -30.54 51.94
N GLU A 117 96.82 -31.33 52.27
CA GLU A 117 96.97 -31.95 53.60
C GLU A 117 97.14 -30.95 54.74
N THR A 118 97.52 -29.69 54.46
CA THR A 118 97.64 -28.59 55.45
C THR A 118 96.35 -27.78 55.62
N GLY A 119 95.31 -28.05 54.82
CA GLY A 119 94.02 -27.37 54.87
C GLY A 119 93.91 -26.10 54.00
N ASP A 120 94.89 -25.83 53.15
CA ASP A 120 94.87 -24.70 52.22
C ASP A 120 94.20 -25.07 50.89
N VAL A 121 93.41 -24.16 50.31
CA VAL A 121 92.79 -24.38 49.00
C VAL A 121 93.87 -24.32 47.90
N THR A 122 94.07 -25.44 47.21
CA THR A 122 95.09 -25.59 46.15
C THR A 122 94.51 -25.72 44.75
N GLY A 123 93.18 -25.71 44.63
CA GLY A 123 92.48 -25.65 43.36
C GLY A 123 90.97 -25.79 43.55
N VAL A 124 90.25 -25.93 42.44
CA VAL A 124 88.79 -26.09 42.40
C VAL A 124 88.45 -27.34 41.60
N VAL A 125 87.63 -28.21 42.20
CA VAL A 125 86.93 -29.28 41.47
C VAL A 125 85.63 -28.69 40.95
N VAL A 126 85.51 -28.62 39.64
CA VAL A 126 84.32 -28.19 38.92
C VAL A 126 83.56 -29.43 38.48
N SER A 127 82.27 -29.47 38.78
CA SER A 127 81.32 -30.35 38.13
C SER A 127 80.28 -29.50 37.43
N SER A 128 79.95 -29.81 36.18
CA SER A 128 78.92 -29.10 35.43
C SER A 128 78.03 -30.08 34.69
N ARG A 129 76.72 -29.88 34.77
CA ARG A 129 75.71 -30.72 34.13
C ARG A 129 74.92 -29.91 33.13
N ASP A 130 74.76 -30.45 31.92
CA ASP A 130 73.86 -29.89 30.92
C ASP A 130 72.41 -30.06 31.38
N ILE A 131 71.70 -28.94 31.57
CA ILE A 131 70.29 -28.87 31.93
C ILE A 131 69.44 -28.19 30.86
N THR A 132 69.96 -28.06 29.64
CA THR A 132 69.33 -27.30 28.53
C THR A 132 67.91 -27.79 28.22
N GLU A 133 67.72 -29.11 28.09
CA GLU A 133 66.41 -29.70 27.81
C GLU A 133 65.39 -29.43 28.93
N LEU A 134 65.82 -29.54 30.19
CA LEU A 134 64.99 -29.28 31.36
C LEU A 134 64.62 -27.79 31.46
N TYR A 135 65.58 -26.90 31.22
CA TYR A 135 65.38 -25.46 31.25
C TYR A 135 64.38 -25.02 30.16
N ASN A 136 64.58 -25.49 28.91
CA ASN A 136 63.70 -25.16 27.80
C ASN A 136 62.29 -25.73 28.00
N SER A 137 62.15 -26.97 28.47
CA SER A 137 60.83 -27.58 28.74
C SER A 137 60.06 -26.83 29.83
N LYS A 138 60.75 -26.40 30.88
CA LYS A 138 60.15 -25.59 31.95
C LYS A 138 59.71 -24.22 31.43
N ARG A 139 60.57 -23.55 30.64
CA ARG A 139 60.26 -22.25 30.05
C ARG A 139 59.08 -22.32 29.09
N GLU A 140 59.03 -23.35 28.24
CA GLU A 140 57.90 -23.56 27.33
C GLU A 140 56.59 -23.79 28.08
N LEU A 141 56.62 -24.53 29.20
CA LEU A 141 55.45 -24.71 30.05
C LEU A 141 54.99 -23.40 30.69
N ASP A 142 55.93 -22.61 31.23
CA ASP A 142 55.64 -21.30 31.84
C ASP A 142 55.10 -20.30 30.80
N GLU A 143 55.68 -20.27 29.60
CA GLU A 143 55.22 -19.45 28.46
C GLU A 143 53.81 -19.86 28.01
N LYS A 144 53.55 -21.17 27.82
CA LYS A 144 52.21 -21.67 27.45
C LYS A 144 51.17 -21.38 28.52
N THR A 145 51.51 -21.54 29.79
CA THR A 145 50.61 -21.25 30.92
C THR A 145 50.26 -19.77 30.96
N SER A 146 51.26 -18.89 30.86
CA SER A 146 51.07 -17.43 30.84
C SER A 146 50.23 -16.98 29.65
N LEU A 147 50.43 -17.58 28.47
CA LEU A 147 49.64 -17.29 27.27
C LEU A 147 48.17 -17.68 27.46
N LEU A 148 47.90 -18.88 27.97
CA LEU A 148 46.53 -19.35 28.25
C LEU A 148 45.83 -18.45 29.27
N GLU A 149 46.51 -18.10 30.36
CA GLU A 149 45.98 -17.18 31.37
C GLU A 149 45.65 -15.81 30.78
N SER A 150 46.52 -15.28 29.91
CA SER A 150 46.33 -14.02 29.22
C SER A 150 45.14 -14.05 28.26
N ILE A 151 44.97 -15.10 27.45
CA ILE A 151 43.83 -15.26 26.54
C ILE A 151 42.52 -15.32 27.33
N LEU A 152 42.48 -16.12 28.40
CA LEU A 152 41.27 -16.29 29.21
C LEU A 152 40.89 -15.00 29.97
N HIS A 153 41.88 -14.23 30.44
CA HIS A 153 41.66 -12.95 31.13
C HIS A 153 41.33 -11.78 30.20
N SER A 154 41.96 -11.73 29.01
CA SER A 154 41.73 -10.66 28.04
C SER A 154 40.41 -10.81 27.28
N THR A 155 39.76 -11.97 27.37
CA THR A 155 38.41 -12.18 26.81
C THR A 155 37.38 -11.36 27.60
N THR A 156 37.04 -10.18 27.11
CA THR A 156 36.17 -9.21 27.81
C THR A 156 34.68 -9.41 27.57
N GLU A 157 34.29 -10.13 26.52
CA GLU A 157 32.88 -10.25 26.10
C GLU A 157 32.25 -11.60 26.41
N THR A 158 33.07 -12.64 26.61
CA THR A 158 32.60 -13.99 26.93
C THR A 158 32.91 -14.30 28.38
N ALA A 159 31.87 -14.48 29.18
CA ALA A 159 32.01 -14.99 30.54
C ALA A 159 32.41 -16.47 30.49
N ILE A 160 33.57 -16.79 31.07
CA ILE A 160 34.12 -18.15 31.15
C ILE A 160 34.16 -18.57 32.62
N ILE A 161 33.52 -19.71 32.90
CA ILE A 161 33.46 -20.30 34.23
C ILE A 161 33.80 -21.77 34.09
N THR A 162 34.78 -22.27 34.84
CA THR A 162 35.05 -23.70 34.90
C THR A 162 34.84 -24.26 36.30
N THR A 163 34.41 -25.52 36.36
CA THR A 163 34.17 -26.24 37.61
C THR A 163 34.78 -27.62 37.57
N ASP A 164 34.97 -28.22 38.75
CA ASP A 164 35.17 -29.67 38.87
C ASP A 164 33.83 -30.45 38.69
N LEU A 165 33.88 -31.77 38.88
CA LEU A 165 32.71 -32.65 38.81
C LEU A 165 31.69 -32.42 39.93
N ASP A 166 32.12 -31.88 41.08
CA ASP A 166 31.28 -31.50 42.22
C ASP A 166 30.72 -30.07 42.07
N LEU A 167 30.90 -29.47 40.89
CA LEU A 167 30.44 -28.15 40.51
C LEU A 167 31.08 -27.02 41.34
N ARG A 168 32.27 -27.24 41.89
CA ARG A 168 33.06 -26.19 42.56
C ARG A 168 33.80 -25.38 41.51
N ILE A 169 33.67 -24.06 41.60
CA ILE A 169 34.27 -23.13 40.65
C ILE A 169 35.78 -23.10 40.87
N ASN A 170 36.55 -23.38 39.83
CA ASN A 170 38.02 -23.33 39.86
C ASN A 170 38.58 -22.21 38.97
N TYR A 171 37.78 -21.65 38.04
CA TYR A 171 38.14 -20.47 37.26
C TYR A 171 36.91 -19.60 36.99
N PHE A 172 37.13 -18.28 37.01
CA PHE A 172 36.10 -17.28 36.81
C PHE A 172 36.73 -16.02 36.20
N ASN A 173 36.54 -15.79 34.90
CA ASN A 173 37.23 -14.72 34.20
C ASN A 173 36.62 -13.32 34.46
N PRO A 174 37.31 -12.22 34.11
CA PRO A 174 36.80 -10.86 34.31
C PRO A 174 35.44 -10.57 33.64
N ALA A 175 35.17 -11.18 32.49
CA ALA A 175 33.86 -11.06 31.84
C ALA A 175 32.74 -11.73 32.64
N ALA A 176 33.02 -12.88 33.29
CA ALA A 176 32.09 -13.52 34.21
C ALA A 176 31.86 -12.65 35.46
N GLU A 177 32.88 -11.95 35.96
CA GLU A 177 32.71 -10.98 37.05
C GLU A 177 31.76 -9.85 36.67
N LYS A 178 31.92 -9.29 35.47
CA LYS A 178 31.05 -8.22 34.97
C LYS A 178 29.63 -8.70 34.75
N LEU A 179 29.45 -9.91 34.20
CA LEU A 179 28.13 -10.44 33.84
C LEU A 179 27.31 -10.87 35.06
N TYR A 180 27.94 -11.56 36.00
CA TYR A 180 27.29 -12.12 37.18
C TYR A 180 27.47 -11.28 38.45
N GLY A 181 28.28 -10.21 38.42
CA GLY A 181 28.43 -9.27 39.55
C GLY A 181 29.24 -9.78 40.75
N TYR A 182 29.91 -10.93 40.61
CA TYR A 182 30.78 -11.50 41.65
C TYR A 182 32.25 -11.30 41.29
N LYS A 183 33.11 -11.07 42.30
CA LYS A 183 34.55 -11.16 42.10
C LYS A 183 35.02 -12.62 42.15
N ALA A 184 36.04 -12.96 41.35
CA ALA A 184 36.55 -14.32 41.22
C ALA A 184 36.96 -14.90 42.57
N ASP A 185 37.58 -14.10 43.44
CA ASP A 185 37.98 -14.48 44.81
C ASP A 185 36.80 -14.78 45.74
N GLN A 186 35.60 -14.23 45.48
CA GLN A 186 34.39 -14.47 46.26
C GLN A 186 33.68 -15.78 45.92
N VAL A 187 33.96 -16.34 44.73
CA VAL A 187 33.25 -17.50 44.18
C VAL A 187 34.14 -18.72 43.93
N THR A 188 35.45 -18.52 43.76
CA THR A 188 36.40 -19.62 43.58
C THR A 188 36.39 -20.54 44.81
N GLY A 189 36.31 -21.85 44.58
CA GLY A 189 36.18 -22.90 45.61
C GLY A 189 34.74 -23.16 46.10
N ARG A 190 33.79 -22.26 45.80
CA ARG A 190 32.37 -22.44 46.12
C ARG A 190 31.66 -23.20 45.01
N THR A 191 30.49 -23.76 45.32
CA THR A 191 29.66 -24.45 44.32
C THR A 191 28.90 -23.43 43.47
N VAL A 192 28.73 -23.69 42.16
CA VAL A 192 27.87 -22.88 41.26
C VAL A 192 26.44 -22.76 41.78
N MET A 193 25.98 -23.71 42.60
CA MET A 193 24.66 -23.66 43.25
C MET A 193 24.50 -22.44 44.16
N ASP A 194 25.59 -21.96 44.76
CA ASP A 194 25.55 -20.77 45.61
C ASP A 194 25.31 -19.49 44.79
N ILE A 195 25.84 -19.43 43.57
CA ILE A 195 25.60 -18.33 42.63
C ILE A 195 24.18 -18.43 42.06
N HIS A 196 23.75 -19.63 41.68
CA HIS A 196 22.41 -19.88 41.11
C HIS A 196 21.26 -19.51 42.06
N LYS A 197 21.45 -19.64 43.38
CA LYS A 197 20.48 -19.18 44.39
C LYS A 197 20.21 -17.68 44.28
N SER A 198 21.24 -16.88 44.04
CA SER A 198 21.12 -15.42 43.91
C SER A 198 20.42 -14.99 42.61
N PHE A 199 20.35 -15.87 41.61
CA PHE A 199 19.65 -15.65 40.34
C PHE A 199 18.35 -16.45 40.21
N ASN A 200 17.86 -17.05 41.30
CA ASN A 200 16.63 -17.86 41.35
C ASN A 200 16.54 -18.95 40.26
N VAL A 201 17.67 -19.57 39.92
CA VAL A 201 17.72 -20.63 38.92
C VAL A 201 17.24 -21.94 39.56
N ALA A 202 16.19 -22.54 38.98
CA ALA A 202 15.65 -23.83 39.41
C ALA A 202 16.73 -24.93 39.34
N PRO A 203 17.00 -25.69 40.43
CA PRO A 203 18.02 -26.74 40.47
C PRO A 203 17.87 -27.78 39.35
N GLU A 204 16.63 -28.13 38.99
CA GLU A 204 16.28 -29.11 37.98
C GLU A 204 16.78 -28.71 36.58
N ARG A 205 16.91 -27.40 36.34
CA ARG A 205 17.42 -26.86 35.07
C ARG A 205 18.92 -27.12 34.93
N LEU A 206 19.68 -26.97 36.02
CA LEU A 206 21.11 -27.28 36.01
C LEU A 206 21.33 -28.78 35.86
N GLU A 207 20.59 -29.60 36.60
CA GLU A 207 20.67 -31.07 36.48
C GLU A 207 20.42 -31.55 35.05
N ARG A 208 19.36 -31.03 34.42
CA ARG A 208 19.07 -31.34 33.01
C ARG A 208 20.19 -30.91 32.06
N ALA A 209 20.76 -29.72 32.27
CA ALA A 209 21.88 -29.24 31.44
C ALA A 209 23.11 -30.15 31.59
N LEU A 210 23.43 -30.58 32.82
CA LEU A 210 24.55 -31.49 33.10
C LEU A 210 24.31 -32.88 32.50
N GLU A 211 23.09 -33.41 32.56
CA GLU A 211 22.75 -34.68 31.90
C GLU A 211 22.93 -34.64 30.39
N ILE A 212 22.53 -33.55 29.74
CA ILE A 212 22.72 -33.37 28.30
C ILE A 212 24.21 -33.37 27.99
N VAL A 213 25.00 -32.54 28.68
CA VAL A 213 26.47 -32.47 28.47
C VAL A 213 27.15 -33.82 28.71
N ARG A 214 26.73 -34.60 29.72
CA ARG A 214 27.28 -35.95 29.94
C ARG A 214 26.98 -36.92 28.78
N LYS A 215 25.89 -36.72 28.05
CA LYS A 215 25.50 -37.57 26.90
C LYS A 215 26.06 -37.07 25.56
N THR A 216 26.09 -35.76 25.35
CA THR A 216 26.39 -35.14 24.05
C THR A 216 27.73 -34.40 24.00
N GLY A 217 28.37 -34.19 25.15
CA GLY A 217 29.61 -33.41 25.29
C GLY A 217 29.39 -31.90 25.43
N CYS A 218 28.29 -31.36 24.89
CA CYS A 218 27.96 -29.93 24.95
C CYS A 218 26.44 -29.66 25.00
N TYR A 219 26.06 -28.49 25.52
CA TYR A 219 24.67 -28.01 25.56
C TYR A 219 24.60 -26.50 25.37
N ASP A 220 23.92 -26.08 24.29
CA ASP A 220 23.63 -24.67 24.00
C ASP A 220 22.21 -24.32 24.45
N TYR A 221 22.06 -23.20 25.15
CA TYR A 221 20.76 -22.71 25.57
C TYR A 221 20.71 -21.19 25.71
N LEU A 222 19.50 -20.65 25.62
CA LEU A 222 19.19 -19.26 25.88
C LEU A 222 18.43 -19.14 27.19
N HIS A 223 18.68 -18.05 27.92
CA HIS A 223 17.90 -17.73 29.10
C HIS A 223 17.99 -16.28 29.48
N ASP A 224 17.01 -15.87 30.27
CA ASP A 224 16.93 -14.55 30.83
C ASP A 224 17.64 -14.55 32.19
N LEU A 225 18.52 -13.56 32.37
CA LEU A 225 19.22 -13.28 33.61
C LEU A 225 18.69 -11.97 34.16
N ASP A 226 18.03 -12.03 35.31
CA ASP A 226 17.69 -10.85 36.09
C ASP A 226 18.88 -10.51 36.99
N THR A 227 19.59 -9.41 36.68
CA THR A 227 20.77 -8.97 37.43
C THR A 227 20.43 -8.21 38.72
N GLY A 228 19.15 -8.09 39.10
CA GLY A 228 18.75 -7.69 40.45
C GLY A 228 19.36 -6.38 40.94
N ALA A 229 19.17 -5.28 40.19
CA ALA A 229 19.44 -3.89 40.63
C ALA A 229 19.03 -2.89 39.51
N GLY A 230 17.74 -2.80 39.16
CA GLY A 230 17.24 -1.80 38.20
C GLY A 230 17.82 -1.85 36.77
N SER A 231 18.57 -2.90 36.43
CA SER A 231 19.34 -3.04 35.19
C SER A 231 18.61 -3.78 34.06
N GLY A 232 17.35 -4.19 34.29
CA GLY A 232 16.53 -4.89 33.31
C GLY A 232 16.89 -6.37 33.11
N ILE A 233 16.06 -7.08 32.35
CA ILE A 233 16.28 -8.48 31.97
C ILE A 233 17.35 -8.52 30.87
N ARG A 234 18.40 -9.33 31.07
CA ARG A 234 19.42 -9.60 30.05
C ARG A 234 19.19 -10.96 29.40
N HIS A 235 19.32 -11.04 28.09
CA HIS A 235 19.23 -12.27 27.32
C HIS A 235 20.62 -12.90 27.18
N ILE A 236 20.83 -14.03 27.84
CA ILE A 236 22.13 -14.70 27.89
C ILE A 236 22.10 -15.97 27.05
N LYS A 237 22.97 -16.01 26.04
CA LYS A 237 23.31 -17.24 25.33
C LYS A 237 24.39 -17.95 26.11
N SER A 238 24.20 -19.22 26.44
CA SER A 238 25.19 -20.01 27.16
C SER A 238 25.47 -21.33 26.46
N ARG A 239 26.74 -21.71 26.50
CA ARG A 239 27.24 -23.02 26.09
C ARG A 239 27.90 -23.68 27.29
N LEU A 240 27.48 -24.89 27.61
CA LEU A 240 28.09 -25.72 28.66
C LEU A 240 28.78 -26.92 27.99
N GLU A 241 30.02 -27.19 28.37
CA GLU A 241 30.85 -28.27 27.81
C GLU A 241 31.52 -29.08 28.92
N GLY A 242 31.88 -30.33 28.61
CA GLY A 242 32.72 -31.16 29.47
C GLY A 242 34.21 -30.84 29.33
N ILE A 243 34.93 -30.81 30.44
CA ILE A 243 36.40 -30.74 30.46
C ILE A 243 36.94 -32.16 30.62
N TYR A 244 37.88 -32.58 29.78
CA TYR A 244 38.43 -33.95 29.78
C TYR A 244 39.93 -33.95 30.01
N ASN A 245 40.43 -34.97 30.72
CA ASN A 245 41.87 -35.19 30.87
C ASN A 245 42.46 -35.87 29.61
N SER A 246 43.79 -36.07 29.60
CA SER A 246 44.50 -36.73 28.48
C SER A 246 44.09 -38.19 28.24
N LYS A 247 43.36 -38.83 29.17
CA LYS A 247 42.82 -40.19 29.04
C LYS A 247 41.37 -40.21 28.51
N GLY A 248 40.78 -39.04 28.25
CA GLY A 248 39.40 -38.90 27.80
C GLY A 248 38.35 -38.99 28.91
N GLU A 249 38.76 -38.93 30.18
CA GLU A 249 37.85 -38.94 31.33
C GLU A 249 37.40 -37.51 31.65
N MET A 250 36.11 -37.31 31.88
CA MET A 250 35.57 -36.00 32.26
C MET A 250 36.07 -35.62 33.67
N THR A 251 36.60 -34.41 33.80
CA THR A 251 37.16 -33.85 35.05
C THR A 251 36.38 -32.65 35.56
N GLY A 252 35.49 -32.08 34.75
CA GLY A 252 34.76 -30.87 35.10
C GLY A 252 33.87 -30.36 33.98
N TYR A 253 33.38 -29.13 34.14
CA TYR A 253 32.55 -28.44 33.16
C TYR A 253 33.12 -27.05 32.85
N SER A 254 32.97 -26.61 31.61
CA SER A 254 33.25 -25.23 31.18
C SER A 254 31.97 -24.57 30.67
N LYS A 255 31.66 -23.38 31.16
CA LYS A 255 30.54 -22.56 30.72
C LYS A 255 31.06 -21.31 30.03
N PHE A 256 30.58 -21.08 28.81
CA PHE A 256 30.73 -19.86 28.05
C PHE A 256 29.39 -19.14 28.02
N ALA A 257 29.35 -17.86 28.35
CA ALA A 257 28.13 -17.06 28.30
C ALA A 257 28.34 -15.70 27.63
N TRP A 258 27.41 -15.34 26.75
CA TRP A 258 27.35 -14.09 25.99
C TRP A 258 26.08 -13.34 26.32
N ASP A 259 26.20 -12.04 26.59
CA ASP A 259 25.06 -11.13 26.63
C ASP A 259 24.67 -10.77 25.19
N VAL A 260 23.49 -11.22 24.76
CA VAL A 260 22.97 -10.98 23.40
C VAL A 260 21.80 -9.99 23.40
N THR A 261 21.61 -9.25 24.50
CA THR A 261 20.46 -8.36 24.68
C THR A 261 20.39 -7.28 23.59
N ASP A 262 21.49 -6.54 23.39
CA ASP A 262 21.54 -5.43 22.42
C ASP A 262 21.30 -5.92 21.00
N SER A 263 21.94 -7.02 20.60
CA SER A 263 21.77 -7.64 19.27
C SER A 263 20.32 -8.04 19.02
N ARG A 264 19.65 -8.64 20.01
CA ARG A 264 18.24 -9.04 19.87
C ARG A 264 17.31 -7.83 19.83
N GLN A 265 17.58 -6.80 20.63
CA GLN A 265 16.78 -5.57 20.60
C GLN A 265 16.91 -4.84 19.26
N MET A 266 18.09 -4.81 18.67
CA MET A 266 18.30 -4.24 17.33
C MET A 266 17.59 -5.06 16.25
N GLU A 267 17.71 -6.39 16.28
CA GLU A 267 17.02 -7.28 15.34
C GLU A 267 15.49 -7.14 15.45
N MET A 268 14.96 -7.08 16.67
CA MET A 268 13.52 -6.85 16.88
C MET A 268 13.07 -5.47 16.40
N LYS A 269 13.83 -4.40 16.69
CA LYS A 269 13.50 -3.05 16.20
C LYS A 269 13.56 -2.96 14.67
N LEU A 270 14.54 -3.62 14.05
CA LEU A 270 14.64 -3.68 12.60
C LEU A 270 13.42 -4.42 12.03
N ARG A 271 13.10 -5.59 12.57
CA ARG A 271 11.93 -6.39 12.15
C ARG A 271 10.62 -5.64 12.34
N GLU A 272 10.45 -4.93 13.47
CA GLU A 272 9.27 -4.10 13.73
C GLU A 272 9.19 -2.94 12.72
N SER A 273 10.32 -2.30 12.41
CA SER A 273 10.40 -1.26 11.39
C SER A 273 10.08 -1.78 9.98
N GLU A 274 10.59 -2.95 9.59
CA GLU A 274 10.30 -3.60 8.30
C GLU A 274 8.81 -3.98 8.21
N GLN A 275 8.25 -4.60 9.25
CA GLN A 275 6.83 -4.95 9.29
C GLN A 275 5.95 -3.70 9.22
N ARG A 276 6.33 -2.64 9.93
CA ARG A 276 5.63 -1.35 9.88
C ARG A 276 5.71 -0.73 8.49
N PHE A 277 6.86 -0.78 7.83
CA PHE A 277 7.02 -0.31 6.46
C PHE A 277 6.11 -1.07 5.50
N HIS A 278 6.14 -2.41 5.52
CA HIS A 278 5.28 -3.22 4.66
C HIS A 278 3.79 -2.95 4.90
N ALA A 279 3.37 -2.83 6.17
CA ALA A 279 1.99 -2.52 6.50
C ALA A 279 1.55 -1.14 5.97
N LEU A 280 2.38 -0.10 6.12
CA LEU A 280 2.08 1.22 5.58
C LEU A 280 2.07 1.22 4.06
N PHE A 281 3.07 0.59 3.43
CA PHE A 281 3.21 0.52 1.98
C PHE A 281 2.00 -0.15 1.32
N ASP A 282 1.52 -1.27 1.86
CA ASP A 282 0.41 -2.03 1.28
C ASP A 282 -0.99 -1.52 1.64
N GLU A 283 -1.16 -0.80 2.75
CA GLU A 283 -2.48 -0.29 3.18
C GLU A 283 -2.79 1.10 2.62
N ILE A 284 -1.80 1.83 2.10
CA ILE A 284 -2.03 3.10 1.39
C ILE A 284 -2.92 2.85 0.16
N SER A 285 -3.91 3.73 -0.04
CA SER A 285 -4.88 3.61 -1.13
C SER A 285 -4.30 4.02 -2.50
N ASP A 286 -3.25 4.84 -2.50
CA ASP A 286 -2.51 5.21 -3.71
C ASP A 286 -1.56 4.08 -4.14
N GLY A 287 -1.40 3.92 -5.44
CA GLY A 287 -0.37 3.04 -5.99
C GLY A 287 1.00 3.60 -5.67
N VAL A 288 1.90 2.76 -5.19
CA VAL A 288 3.30 3.11 -4.93
C VAL A 288 4.18 2.10 -5.66
N ALA A 289 5.00 2.60 -6.57
CA ALA A 289 5.99 1.84 -7.29
C ALA A 289 7.38 2.40 -7.03
N VAL A 290 8.32 1.50 -6.75
CA VAL A 290 9.72 1.83 -6.50
C VAL A 290 10.55 1.32 -7.67
N TYR A 291 11.46 2.15 -8.16
CA TYR A 291 12.23 1.90 -9.36
C TYR A 291 13.73 2.05 -9.15
N GLU A 292 14.49 1.24 -9.85
CA GLU A 292 15.92 1.42 -10.09
C GLU A 292 16.14 1.92 -11.52
N ALA A 293 16.97 2.94 -11.70
CA ALA A 293 17.33 3.40 -13.04
C ALA A 293 18.31 2.43 -13.70
N VAL A 294 18.05 2.08 -14.96
CA VAL A 294 18.93 1.25 -15.79
C VAL A 294 19.31 1.99 -17.07
N ASP A 295 20.37 1.54 -17.73
CA ASP A 295 20.88 2.14 -18.98
C ASP A 295 21.09 3.66 -18.87
N ASP A 296 21.74 4.10 -17.79
CA ASP A 296 21.99 5.52 -17.48
C ASP A 296 20.70 6.37 -17.43
N GLY A 297 19.63 5.76 -16.91
CA GLY A 297 18.31 6.38 -16.77
C GLY A 297 17.51 6.46 -18.07
N ALA A 298 17.91 5.74 -19.12
CA ALA A 298 17.06 5.60 -20.31
C ALA A 298 15.74 4.88 -19.96
N ASP A 299 15.80 3.96 -19.00
CA ASP A 299 14.68 3.14 -18.52
C ASP A 299 14.80 2.85 -17.02
N PHE A 300 13.77 2.22 -16.46
CA PHE A 300 13.62 1.96 -15.03
C PHE A 300 13.12 0.53 -14.81
N VAL A 301 13.63 -0.15 -13.79
CA VAL A 301 13.18 -1.49 -13.40
C VAL A 301 12.39 -1.41 -12.10
N PHE A 302 11.26 -2.11 -12.00
CA PHE A 302 10.49 -2.19 -10.76
C PHE A 302 11.30 -2.94 -9.69
N LEU A 303 11.54 -2.29 -8.56
CA LEU A 303 12.02 -2.93 -7.34
C LEU A 303 10.86 -3.40 -6.45
N ASP A 304 9.79 -2.60 -6.40
CA ASP A 304 8.60 -2.95 -5.62
C ASP A 304 7.34 -2.28 -6.17
N LEU A 305 6.19 -2.86 -5.84
CA LEU A 305 4.85 -2.41 -6.20
C LEU A 305 3.86 -2.78 -5.09
N ASN A 306 3.25 -1.77 -4.45
CA ASN A 306 2.32 -2.00 -3.36
C ASN A 306 0.99 -2.63 -3.82
N ARG A 307 0.20 -3.11 -2.86
CA ARG A 307 -1.10 -3.75 -3.12
C ARG A 307 -2.08 -2.86 -3.91
N ALA A 308 -2.10 -1.56 -3.66
CA ALA A 308 -2.96 -0.64 -4.41
C ALA A 308 -2.53 -0.53 -5.88
N GLY A 309 -1.23 -0.39 -6.13
CA GLY A 309 -0.64 -0.38 -7.47
C GLY A 309 -0.99 -1.66 -8.23
N GLN A 310 -0.81 -2.83 -7.61
CA GLN A 310 -1.19 -4.11 -8.23
C GLN A 310 -2.65 -4.16 -8.71
N LYS A 311 -3.58 -3.64 -7.89
CA LYS A 311 -5.01 -3.57 -8.26
C LYS A 311 -5.27 -2.56 -9.38
N MET A 312 -4.73 -1.35 -9.26
CA MET A 312 -4.92 -0.27 -10.25
C MET A 312 -4.32 -0.62 -11.61
N ASP A 313 -3.18 -1.31 -11.60
CA ASP A 313 -2.44 -1.70 -12.79
C ASP A 313 -2.92 -3.02 -13.40
N SER A 314 -3.67 -3.82 -12.63
CA SER A 314 -3.96 -5.21 -12.98
C SER A 314 -2.68 -5.99 -13.31
N VAL A 315 -1.63 -5.76 -12.52
CA VAL A 315 -0.33 -6.45 -12.59
C VAL A 315 0.02 -6.99 -11.22
N SER A 316 0.41 -8.25 -11.14
CA SER A 316 0.91 -8.80 -9.88
C SER A 316 2.29 -8.21 -9.57
N ARG A 317 2.65 -8.12 -8.28
CA ARG A 317 4.01 -7.70 -7.90
C ARG A 317 5.08 -8.60 -8.53
N GLU A 318 4.82 -9.89 -8.60
CA GLU A 318 5.72 -10.91 -9.18
C GLU A 318 5.95 -10.69 -10.69
N ASP A 319 4.93 -10.24 -11.41
CA ASP A 319 5.02 -9.95 -12.85
C ASP A 319 5.61 -8.57 -13.16
N ALA A 320 5.70 -7.68 -12.17
CA ALA A 320 6.26 -6.34 -12.31
C ALA A 320 7.72 -6.28 -11.88
N VAL A 321 8.02 -6.76 -10.66
CA VAL A 321 9.35 -6.64 -10.04
C VAL A 321 10.42 -7.33 -10.88
N GLY A 322 11.54 -6.63 -11.09
CA GLY A 322 12.66 -7.07 -11.93
C GLY A 322 12.47 -6.83 -13.43
N ARG A 323 11.32 -6.30 -13.87
CA ARG A 323 11.07 -5.93 -15.27
C ARG A 323 11.13 -4.43 -15.50
N ARG A 324 11.40 -4.06 -16.75
CA ARG A 324 11.44 -2.66 -17.19
C ARG A 324 10.07 -2.03 -17.20
N VAL A 325 9.99 -0.75 -16.88
CA VAL A 325 8.75 0.03 -16.90
C VAL A 325 8.16 0.04 -18.30
N THR A 326 8.98 0.17 -19.35
CA THR A 326 8.52 0.11 -20.74
C THR A 326 8.02 -1.27 -21.17
N ASP A 327 8.47 -2.35 -20.52
CA ASP A 327 7.99 -3.72 -20.81
C ASP A 327 6.63 -3.99 -20.17
N VAL A 328 6.43 -3.50 -18.94
CA VAL A 328 5.18 -3.67 -18.18
C VAL A 328 4.11 -2.68 -18.69
N PHE A 329 4.52 -1.47 -19.06
CA PHE A 329 3.66 -0.40 -19.56
C PHE A 329 4.20 0.18 -20.88
N PRO A 330 3.94 -0.46 -22.03
CA PRO A 330 4.47 0.00 -23.33
C PRO A 330 4.02 1.40 -23.74
N GLY A 331 2.88 1.87 -23.24
CA GLY A 331 2.35 3.21 -23.49
C GLY A 331 2.97 4.31 -22.62
N VAL A 332 3.90 3.98 -21.71
CA VAL A 332 4.41 4.89 -20.67
C VAL A 332 5.15 6.12 -21.22
N GLU A 333 5.75 6.02 -22.41
CA GLU A 333 6.38 7.14 -23.11
C GLU A 333 5.33 8.15 -23.60
N GLN A 334 4.29 7.67 -24.27
CA GLN A 334 3.18 8.51 -24.76
C GLN A 334 2.40 9.11 -23.60
N PHE A 335 2.34 8.37 -22.48
CA PHE A 335 1.77 8.85 -21.23
C PHE A 335 2.57 10.01 -20.63
N GLY A 336 3.88 10.13 -20.91
CA GLY A 336 4.74 11.21 -20.44
C GLY A 336 5.44 10.97 -19.09
N LEU A 337 5.18 9.83 -18.44
CA LEU A 337 5.77 9.50 -17.13
C LEU A 337 7.28 9.24 -17.22
N MET A 338 7.78 8.64 -18.31
CA MET A 338 9.20 8.36 -18.48
C MET A 338 10.06 9.62 -18.43
N ASP A 339 9.59 10.70 -19.05
CA ASP A 339 10.32 11.97 -19.03
C ASP A 339 10.38 12.57 -17.63
N VAL A 340 9.32 12.40 -16.82
CA VAL A 340 9.32 12.79 -15.41
C VAL A 340 10.32 11.92 -14.62
N LEU A 341 10.26 10.59 -14.76
CA LEU A 341 11.20 9.67 -14.10
C LEU A 341 12.66 10.02 -14.41
N ARG A 342 12.98 10.28 -15.69
CA ARG A 342 14.32 10.71 -16.14
C ARG A 342 14.78 12.00 -15.48
N ARG A 343 13.94 13.04 -15.45
CA ARG A 343 14.28 14.33 -14.86
C ARG A 343 14.46 14.24 -13.35
N VAL A 344 13.57 13.53 -12.66
CA VAL A 344 13.67 13.32 -11.21
C VAL A 344 14.92 12.52 -10.86
N TRP A 345 15.24 11.47 -11.64
CA TRP A 345 16.44 10.67 -11.41
C TRP A 345 17.73 11.50 -11.55
N LYS A 346 17.82 12.35 -12.58
CA LYS A 346 18.99 13.22 -12.84
C LYS A 346 19.12 14.37 -11.86
N THR A 347 18.01 15.02 -11.51
CA THR A 347 18.03 16.26 -10.72
C THR A 347 17.84 16.04 -9.22
N GLY A 348 17.18 14.95 -8.83
CA GLY A 348 16.74 14.69 -7.46
C GLY A 348 15.55 15.55 -7.01
N VAL A 349 15.03 16.44 -7.86
CA VAL A 349 13.90 17.31 -7.53
C VAL A 349 12.59 16.56 -7.77
N SER A 350 11.67 16.61 -6.80
CA SER A 350 10.34 16.00 -6.93
C SER A 350 9.50 16.70 -8.00
N GLU A 351 8.82 15.92 -8.83
CA GLU A 351 7.93 16.40 -9.90
C GLU A 351 6.57 15.70 -9.86
N VAL A 352 5.54 16.40 -10.34
CA VAL A 352 4.18 15.85 -10.49
C VAL A 352 3.87 15.69 -11.98
N HIS A 353 3.57 14.46 -12.38
CA HIS A 353 2.91 14.19 -13.64
C HIS A 353 1.40 14.47 -13.47
N PRO A 354 0.81 15.40 -14.24
CA PRO A 354 -0.59 15.76 -14.11
C PRO A 354 -1.52 14.57 -14.39
N ALA A 355 -2.80 14.73 -14.03
CA ALA A 355 -3.83 13.73 -14.32
C ALA A 355 -3.98 13.57 -15.83
N SER A 356 -3.44 12.47 -16.36
CA SER A 356 -3.42 12.15 -17.79
C SER A 356 -4.02 10.77 -18.03
N LEU A 357 -4.54 10.53 -19.23
CA LEU A 357 -5.03 9.23 -19.64
C LEU A 357 -3.84 8.34 -20.03
N TYR A 358 -3.63 7.26 -19.28
CA TYR A 358 -2.82 6.14 -19.75
C TYR A 358 -3.73 5.17 -20.48
N GLN A 359 -3.31 4.72 -21.66
CA GLN A 359 -4.01 3.71 -22.42
C GLN A 359 -3.00 2.78 -23.10
N ASP A 360 -3.15 1.48 -22.88
CA ASP A 360 -2.54 0.44 -23.68
C ASP A 360 -3.60 -0.59 -24.10
N GLY A 361 -3.22 -1.63 -24.84
CA GLY A 361 -4.16 -2.67 -25.28
C GLY A 361 -4.80 -3.49 -24.15
N ARG A 362 -4.41 -3.28 -22.88
CA ARG A 362 -4.87 -4.01 -21.70
C ARG A 362 -5.71 -3.13 -20.77
N VAL A 363 -5.29 -1.89 -20.51
CA VAL A 363 -5.88 -1.01 -19.51
C VAL A 363 -6.00 0.44 -20.00
N SER A 364 -7.01 1.15 -19.50
CA SER A 364 -7.28 2.56 -19.79
C SER A 364 -7.74 3.27 -18.52
N PHE A 365 -6.94 4.20 -18.00
CA PHE A 365 -7.23 4.89 -16.74
C PHE A 365 -6.62 6.30 -16.69
N TRP A 366 -7.21 7.17 -15.88
CA TRP A 366 -6.66 8.50 -15.59
C TRP A 366 -5.78 8.44 -14.36
N ARG A 367 -4.55 8.97 -14.45
CA ARG A 367 -3.60 8.97 -13.33
C ARG A 367 -2.87 10.27 -13.17
N ARG A 368 -2.74 10.68 -11.91
CA ARG A 368 -1.77 11.66 -11.45
C ARG A 368 -0.64 10.91 -10.74
N ASN A 369 0.61 11.23 -11.07
CA ASN A 369 1.77 10.63 -10.42
C ASN A 369 2.61 11.73 -9.74
N THR A 370 3.05 11.48 -8.51
CA THR A 370 4.09 12.27 -7.85
C THR A 370 5.34 11.44 -7.80
N VAL A 371 6.44 11.95 -8.34
CA VAL A 371 7.69 11.22 -8.53
C VAL A 371 8.80 11.93 -7.77
N TYR A 372 9.54 11.18 -6.95
CA TYR A 372 10.68 11.70 -6.18
C TYR A 372 11.79 10.65 -6.06
N LYS A 373 13.00 11.08 -5.69
CA LYS A 373 14.18 10.23 -5.54
C LYS A 373 14.53 10.04 -4.07
N LEU A 374 14.79 8.81 -3.65
CA LEU A 374 15.27 8.48 -2.31
C LEU A 374 16.78 8.71 -2.20
N PRO A 375 17.33 8.89 -0.97
CA PRO A 375 18.77 9.00 -0.75
C PRO A 375 19.58 7.78 -1.23
N SER A 376 18.94 6.60 -1.29
CA SER A 376 19.49 5.36 -1.86
C SER A 376 19.75 5.44 -3.36
N GLY A 377 19.11 6.38 -4.08
CA GLY A 377 19.18 6.51 -5.53
C GLY A 377 17.94 6.00 -6.27
N GLU A 378 17.07 5.27 -5.58
CA GLU A 378 15.81 4.73 -6.08
C GLU A 378 14.82 5.86 -6.41
N VAL A 379 13.99 5.66 -7.43
CA VAL A 379 12.94 6.60 -7.83
C VAL A 379 11.58 6.02 -7.43
N VAL A 380 10.76 6.79 -6.74
CA VAL A 380 9.45 6.37 -6.27
C VAL A 380 8.38 7.15 -7.00
N ALA A 381 7.38 6.46 -7.55
CA ALA A 381 6.15 7.07 -8.03
C ALA A 381 4.99 6.69 -7.11
N VAL A 382 4.30 7.72 -6.60
CA VAL A 382 3.03 7.58 -5.88
C VAL A 382 1.92 8.09 -6.79
N TYR A 383 0.88 7.31 -7.02
CA TYR A 383 -0.15 7.64 -8.00
C TYR A 383 -1.56 7.31 -7.54
N SER A 384 -2.47 8.24 -7.87
CA SER A 384 -3.90 8.13 -7.62
C SER A 384 -4.65 7.83 -8.91
N ASP A 385 -5.71 7.04 -8.81
CA ASP A 385 -6.67 6.83 -9.88
C ASP A 385 -7.69 7.98 -9.91
N GLU A 386 -7.67 8.77 -10.98
CA GLU A 386 -8.55 9.93 -11.19
C GLU A 386 -9.74 9.58 -12.12
N THR A 387 -9.90 8.31 -12.48
CA THR A 387 -10.88 7.87 -13.49
C THR A 387 -12.31 8.21 -13.10
N LEU A 388 -12.73 7.88 -11.86
CA LEU A 388 -14.09 8.15 -11.39
C LEU A 388 -14.40 9.65 -11.35
N ARG A 389 -13.42 10.45 -10.92
CA ARG A 389 -13.55 11.91 -10.89
C ARG A 389 -13.71 12.46 -12.30
N LYS A 390 -12.85 12.05 -13.24
CA LYS A 390 -12.92 12.49 -14.64
C LYS A 390 -14.21 12.03 -15.33
N GLN A 391 -14.69 10.83 -15.04
CA GLN A 391 -15.99 10.34 -15.53
C GLN A 391 -17.15 11.15 -14.95
N SER A 392 -17.11 11.52 -13.68
CA SER A 392 -18.14 12.37 -13.04
C SER A 392 -18.14 13.78 -13.61
N GLU A 393 -16.97 14.40 -13.79
CA GLU A 393 -16.82 15.71 -14.43
C GLU A 393 -17.39 15.68 -15.87
N GLU A 394 -17.07 14.66 -16.64
CA GLU A 394 -17.55 14.50 -18.02
C GLU A 394 -19.05 14.17 -18.10
N ALA A 395 -19.56 13.34 -17.18
CA ALA A 395 -20.99 13.03 -17.09
C ALA A 395 -21.80 14.27 -16.73
N LEU A 396 -21.31 15.09 -15.79
CA LEU A 396 -21.91 16.37 -15.45
C LEU A 396 -21.91 17.29 -16.66
N ARG A 397 -20.77 17.46 -17.34
CA ARG A 397 -20.65 18.27 -18.56
C ARG A 397 -21.64 17.82 -19.64
N LYS A 398 -21.72 16.51 -19.92
CA LYS A 398 -22.69 15.96 -20.89
C LYS A 398 -24.13 16.18 -20.46
N SER A 399 -24.43 16.06 -19.17
CA SER A 399 -25.77 16.34 -18.64
C SER A 399 -26.14 17.81 -18.82
N GLU A 400 -25.23 18.74 -18.51
CA GLU A 400 -25.41 20.18 -18.72
C GLU A 400 -25.61 20.53 -20.20
N GLU A 401 -24.82 19.92 -21.09
CA GLU A 401 -24.97 20.09 -22.54
C GLU A 401 -26.31 19.54 -23.04
N ASN A 402 -26.72 18.36 -22.58
CA ASN A 402 -28.02 17.77 -22.92
C ASN A 402 -29.18 18.61 -22.40
N TYR A 403 -29.12 19.10 -21.16
CA TYR A 403 -30.13 19.99 -20.59
C TYR A 403 -30.24 21.29 -21.39
N ARG A 404 -29.10 21.93 -21.71
CA ARG A 404 -29.07 23.13 -22.54
C ARG A 404 -29.69 22.88 -23.91
N LEU A 405 -29.36 21.75 -24.56
CA LEU A 405 -29.93 21.39 -25.85
C LEU A 405 -31.44 21.18 -25.77
N LEU A 406 -31.94 20.46 -24.76
CA LEU A 406 -33.38 20.20 -24.57
C LEU A 406 -34.17 21.50 -24.36
N VAL A 407 -33.61 22.47 -23.63
CA VAL A 407 -34.25 23.75 -23.37
C VAL A 407 -34.20 24.66 -24.62
N GLU A 408 -33.07 24.73 -25.31
CA GLU A 408 -32.88 25.60 -26.49
C GLU A 408 -33.56 25.09 -27.77
N THR A 409 -33.73 23.77 -27.92
CA THR A 409 -34.43 23.16 -29.07
C THR A 409 -35.94 23.04 -28.86
N ASN A 410 -36.45 23.36 -27.67
CA ASN A 410 -37.88 23.34 -27.41
C ASN A 410 -38.58 24.41 -28.27
N THR A 411 -39.69 24.03 -28.92
CA THR A 411 -40.48 24.94 -29.77
C THR A 411 -41.35 25.90 -28.98
N SER A 412 -41.65 25.59 -27.72
CA SER A 412 -42.41 26.44 -26.80
C SER A 412 -41.48 27.39 -26.04
N GLY A 413 -41.98 28.58 -25.74
CA GLY A 413 -41.20 29.58 -25.02
C GLY A 413 -41.05 29.18 -23.56
N ILE A 414 -39.84 28.87 -23.12
CA ILE A 414 -39.54 28.59 -21.71
C ILE A 414 -38.96 29.85 -21.09
N GLN A 415 -39.52 30.27 -19.96
CA GLN A 415 -39.10 31.43 -19.21
C GLN A 415 -38.89 31.06 -17.74
N GLU A 416 -37.90 31.68 -17.11
CA GLU A 416 -37.76 31.71 -15.68
C GLU A 416 -37.85 33.14 -15.18
N ILE A 417 -38.61 33.33 -14.10
CA ILE A 417 -38.73 34.60 -13.40
C ILE A 417 -38.36 34.44 -11.93
N ASP A 418 -37.84 35.49 -11.31
CA ASP A 418 -37.71 35.56 -9.86
C ASP A 418 -39.04 35.90 -9.17
N VAL A 419 -39.04 35.94 -7.83
CA VAL A 419 -40.22 36.30 -7.02
C VAL A 419 -40.78 37.70 -7.28
N SER A 420 -40.02 38.59 -7.90
CA SER A 420 -40.45 39.94 -8.27
C SER A 420 -40.98 40.02 -9.71
N GLY A 421 -40.95 38.91 -10.46
CA GLY A 421 -41.36 38.86 -11.87
C GLY A 421 -40.29 39.34 -12.84
N MET A 422 -39.02 39.40 -12.42
CA MET A 422 -37.90 39.74 -13.30
C MET A 422 -37.46 38.51 -14.07
N ILE A 423 -37.18 38.68 -15.36
CA ILE A 423 -36.81 37.57 -16.24
C ILE A 423 -35.36 37.16 -15.98
N VAL A 424 -35.16 35.96 -15.43
CA VAL A 424 -33.86 35.37 -15.06
C VAL A 424 -33.36 34.39 -16.11
N PHE A 425 -34.26 33.80 -16.89
CA PHE A 425 -33.91 33.02 -18.07
C PHE A 425 -35.02 33.05 -19.14
N GLY A 426 -34.65 32.91 -20.40
CA GLY A 426 -35.57 32.70 -21.52
C GLY A 426 -34.87 31.89 -22.62
N ASN A 427 -35.48 30.81 -23.09
CA ASN A 427 -34.93 30.05 -24.22
C ASN A 427 -35.13 30.79 -25.55
N GLN A 428 -34.48 30.33 -26.63
CA GLN A 428 -34.61 30.99 -27.93
C GLN A 428 -36.06 31.08 -28.43
N ALA A 429 -36.89 30.07 -28.17
CA ALA A 429 -38.30 30.08 -28.56
C ALA A 429 -39.12 31.16 -27.83
N TYR A 430 -38.83 31.45 -26.56
CA TYR A 430 -39.46 32.53 -25.80
C TYR A 430 -39.16 33.89 -26.41
N HIS A 431 -37.90 34.14 -26.76
CA HIS A 431 -37.50 35.37 -27.44
C HIS A 431 -38.18 35.52 -28.81
N ASN A 432 -38.20 34.44 -29.60
CA ASN A 432 -38.84 34.42 -30.93
C ASN A 432 -40.36 34.64 -30.84
N LEU A 433 -41.02 33.99 -29.87
CA LEU A 433 -42.46 34.14 -29.61
C LEU A 433 -42.85 35.60 -29.43
N LEU A 434 -42.02 36.36 -28.71
CA LEU A 434 -42.28 37.76 -28.37
C LEU A 434 -41.69 38.76 -29.40
N GLY A 435 -40.93 38.28 -30.39
CA GLY A 435 -40.27 39.13 -31.38
C GLY A 435 -39.04 39.88 -30.87
N TYR A 436 -38.41 39.40 -29.80
CA TYR A 436 -37.17 39.97 -29.24
C TYR A 436 -35.95 39.15 -29.68
N THR A 437 -34.77 39.78 -29.74
CA THR A 437 -33.53 39.02 -29.95
C THR A 437 -33.08 38.36 -28.65
N ASN A 438 -32.29 37.28 -28.75
CA ASN A 438 -31.81 36.53 -27.58
C ASN A 438 -31.10 37.46 -26.59
N GLY A 439 -31.44 37.35 -25.30
CA GLY A 439 -30.88 38.18 -24.25
C GLY A 439 -31.56 39.54 -24.02
N GLU A 440 -32.34 40.10 -24.97
CA GLU A 440 -32.92 41.46 -24.82
C GLU A 440 -33.90 41.59 -23.65
N LEU A 441 -34.59 40.50 -23.33
CA LEU A 441 -35.60 40.44 -22.27
C LEU A 441 -35.00 40.12 -20.90
N MET A 442 -33.71 39.76 -20.84
CA MET A 442 -33.06 39.37 -19.61
C MET A 442 -32.95 40.55 -18.64
N GLY A 443 -33.40 40.35 -17.40
CA GLY A 443 -33.45 41.40 -16.39
C GLY A 443 -34.48 42.49 -16.67
N ARG A 444 -35.43 42.28 -17.59
CA ARG A 444 -36.64 43.12 -17.69
C ARG A 444 -37.74 42.54 -16.81
N SER A 445 -38.78 43.33 -16.56
CA SER A 445 -39.98 42.84 -15.89
C SER A 445 -40.87 42.12 -16.89
N MET A 446 -41.37 40.93 -16.53
CA MET A 446 -42.34 40.22 -17.37
C MET A 446 -43.64 41.03 -17.56
N TYR A 447 -43.96 41.93 -16.63
CA TYR A 447 -45.16 42.76 -16.67
C TYR A 447 -45.11 43.83 -17.76
N ASP A 448 -43.93 44.19 -18.28
CA ASP A 448 -43.76 45.18 -19.35
C ASP A 448 -44.42 44.75 -20.67
N GLN A 449 -44.67 43.44 -20.82
CA GLN A 449 -45.26 42.84 -22.02
C GLN A 449 -46.78 42.72 -21.94
N LEU A 450 -47.38 43.11 -20.81
CA LEU A 450 -48.81 42.97 -20.54
C LEU A 450 -49.47 44.35 -20.54
N GLU A 451 -50.76 44.37 -20.86
CA GLU A 451 -51.57 45.58 -20.61
C GLU A 451 -51.65 45.88 -19.10
N LYS A 452 -51.86 47.14 -18.72
CA LYS A 452 -51.78 47.59 -17.32
C LYS A 452 -52.67 46.79 -16.37
N ASP A 453 -53.92 46.54 -16.76
CA ASP A 453 -54.87 45.81 -15.93
C ASP A 453 -54.48 44.33 -15.79
N GLU A 454 -53.94 43.74 -16.86
CA GLU A 454 -53.46 42.36 -16.88
C GLU A 454 -52.17 42.19 -16.06
N ALA A 455 -51.25 43.16 -16.13
CA ALA A 455 -50.03 43.20 -15.31
C ALA A 455 -50.36 43.22 -13.82
N ILE A 456 -51.34 44.03 -13.39
CA ILE A 456 -51.79 44.10 -12.00
C ILE A 456 -52.39 42.75 -11.58
N ARG A 457 -53.29 42.20 -12.39
CA ARG A 457 -53.97 40.92 -12.14
C ARG A 457 -52.96 39.77 -11.97
N LEU A 458 -51.96 39.72 -12.85
CA LEU A 458 -50.91 38.70 -12.80
C LEU A 458 -49.98 38.89 -11.60
N SER A 459 -49.58 40.14 -11.31
CA SER A 459 -48.73 40.45 -10.15
C SER A 459 -49.39 40.03 -8.85
N ASP A 460 -50.68 40.28 -8.67
CA ASP A 460 -51.38 39.88 -7.44
C ASP A 460 -51.58 38.38 -7.37
N HIS A 461 -51.76 37.71 -8.51
CA HIS A 461 -51.78 36.25 -8.57
C HIS A 461 -50.42 35.64 -8.18
N ILE A 462 -49.29 36.18 -8.68
CA ILE A 462 -47.95 35.71 -8.31
C ILE A 462 -47.70 35.89 -6.81
N LYS A 463 -48.10 37.02 -6.20
CA LYS A 463 -48.02 37.20 -4.73
C LYS A 463 -48.81 36.13 -3.98
N PHE A 464 -50.04 35.86 -4.43
CA PHE A 464 -50.86 34.80 -3.85
C PHE A 464 -50.19 33.41 -3.99
N LEU A 465 -49.57 33.09 -5.13
CA LEU A 465 -48.83 31.84 -5.32
C LEU A 465 -47.62 31.74 -4.38
N ILE A 466 -46.88 32.83 -4.15
CA ILE A 466 -45.74 32.85 -3.22
C ILE A 466 -46.21 32.63 -1.77
N GLU A 467 -47.29 33.29 -1.37
CA GLU A 467 -47.81 33.26 0.01
C GLU A 467 -48.55 31.96 0.36
N GLN A 468 -49.42 31.50 -0.53
CA GLN A 468 -50.34 30.38 -0.25
C GLN A 468 -49.85 29.05 -0.86
N GLN A 469 -48.96 29.12 -1.84
CA GLN A 469 -48.36 27.96 -2.55
C GLN A 469 -49.35 26.86 -2.96
N PRO A 470 -50.52 27.20 -3.56
CA PRO A 470 -51.45 26.19 -4.07
C PRO A 470 -50.83 25.46 -5.27
N GLU A 471 -51.46 24.38 -5.73
CA GLU A 471 -51.11 23.78 -7.01
C GLU A 471 -51.31 24.83 -8.13
N PRO A 472 -50.29 25.11 -8.95
CA PRO A 472 -50.34 26.21 -9.89
C PRO A 472 -51.20 25.84 -11.11
N GLU A 473 -52.26 26.61 -11.35
CA GLU A 473 -53.13 26.46 -12.52
C GLU A 473 -52.56 27.24 -13.73
N PRO A 474 -52.84 26.81 -14.97
CA PRO A 474 -52.41 27.53 -16.17
C PRO A 474 -53.00 28.94 -16.22
N TRP A 475 -52.17 29.92 -16.56
CA TRP A 475 -52.60 31.29 -16.77
C TRP A 475 -52.99 31.55 -18.23
N PHE A 476 -54.09 32.27 -18.43
CA PHE A 476 -54.53 32.72 -19.74
C PHE A 476 -54.60 34.25 -19.75
N GLY A 477 -53.94 34.85 -20.74
CA GLY A 477 -53.92 36.30 -20.89
C GLY A 477 -53.56 36.71 -22.32
N THR A 478 -53.37 38.01 -22.49
CA THR A 478 -52.83 38.59 -23.72
C THR A 478 -51.47 39.20 -23.45
N LEU A 479 -50.57 39.07 -24.42
CA LEU A 479 -49.24 39.65 -24.34
C LEU A 479 -48.96 40.44 -25.63
N THR A 480 -48.11 41.45 -25.50
CA THR A 480 -47.76 42.35 -26.61
C THR A 480 -46.33 42.05 -27.07
N LYS A 481 -46.20 41.67 -28.34
CA LYS A 481 -44.90 41.47 -29.01
C LYS A 481 -44.17 42.81 -29.20
N LYS A 482 -42.87 42.74 -29.49
CA LYS A 482 -42.02 43.93 -29.73
C LYS A 482 -42.54 44.85 -30.85
N ASP A 483 -43.19 44.28 -31.86
CA ASP A 483 -43.76 45.01 -33.00
C ASP A 483 -45.15 45.62 -32.72
N GLY A 484 -45.68 45.44 -31.51
CA GLY A 484 -47.00 45.90 -31.09
C GLY A 484 -48.14 44.91 -31.36
N THR A 485 -47.86 43.75 -31.96
CA THR A 485 -48.87 42.70 -32.17
C THR A 485 -49.28 42.08 -30.84
N VAL A 486 -50.59 42.02 -30.58
CA VAL A 486 -51.13 41.33 -29.40
C VAL A 486 -51.40 39.86 -29.76
N ILE A 487 -50.97 38.94 -28.90
CA ILE A 487 -51.31 37.52 -29.00
C ILE A 487 -51.99 37.04 -27.73
N ASP A 488 -52.87 36.06 -27.89
CA ASP A 488 -53.39 35.26 -26.78
C ASP A 488 -52.36 34.21 -26.39
N PHE A 489 -52.06 34.12 -25.09
CA PHE A 489 -51.12 33.13 -24.57
C PHE A 489 -51.72 32.29 -23.45
N ARG A 490 -51.19 31.08 -23.35
CA ARG A 490 -51.30 30.21 -22.18
C ARG A 490 -49.91 30.06 -21.57
N ALA A 491 -49.79 30.29 -20.25
CA ALA A 491 -48.58 30.00 -19.50
C ALA A 491 -48.83 28.85 -18.50
N ASP A 492 -48.10 27.76 -18.67
CA ASP A 492 -48.04 26.67 -17.71
C ASP A 492 -46.79 26.84 -16.84
N TRP A 493 -46.93 26.91 -15.52
CA TRP A 493 -45.83 27.28 -14.62
C TRP A 493 -45.70 26.39 -13.39
N ASN A 494 -44.51 26.35 -12.82
CA ASN A 494 -44.22 25.66 -11.56
C ASN A 494 -43.27 26.47 -10.68
N TYR A 495 -43.34 26.23 -9.37
CA TYR A 495 -42.44 26.85 -8.39
C TYR A 495 -40.99 26.41 -8.60
N LYS A 496 -40.08 27.37 -8.64
CA LYS A 496 -38.64 27.13 -8.46
C LYS A 496 -38.30 27.35 -7.00
N ARG A 497 -37.68 26.35 -6.37
CA ARG A 497 -37.32 26.36 -4.95
C ARG A 497 -35.80 26.26 -4.77
N ASN A 498 -35.29 26.87 -3.70
CA ASN A 498 -33.92 26.66 -3.25
C ASN A 498 -33.80 25.37 -2.40
N GLU A 499 -32.59 25.04 -1.93
CA GLU A 499 -32.32 23.85 -1.11
C GLU A 499 -33.08 23.83 0.23
N SER A 500 -33.44 24.99 0.79
CA SER A 500 -34.28 25.11 1.99
C SER A 500 -35.78 24.95 1.71
N GLY A 501 -36.18 24.81 0.44
CA GLY A 501 -37.57 24.63 0.02
C GLY A 501 -38.36 25.93 -0.16
N GLU A 502 -37.73 27.09 0.00
CA GLU A 502 -38.34 28.40 -0.20
C GLU A 502 -38.51 28.70 -1.70
N VAL A 503 -39.63 29.33 -2.06
CA VAL A 503 -39.89 29.74 -3.45
C VAL A 503 -38.98 30.92 -3.80
N ILE A 504 -38.14 30.72 -4.80
CA ILE A 504 -37.21 31.74 -5.33
C ILE A 504 -37.62 32.27 -6.71
N GLY A 505 -38.65 31.68 -7.32
CA GLY A 505 -39.13 32.08 -8.63
C GLY A 505 -40.09 31.07 -9.24
N PHE A 506 -40.32 31.21 -10.55
CA PHE A 506 -41.20 30.35 -11.32
C PHE A 506 -40.56 29.99 -12.66
N ILE A 507 -40.75 28.76 -13.11
CA ILE A 507 -40.43 28.33 -14.47
C ILE A 507 -41.75 28.18 -15.21
N SER A 508 -41.89 28.85 -16.35
CA SER A 508 -43.10 28.85 -17.17
C SER A 508 -42.83 28.42 -18.61
N VAL A 509 -43.83 27.79 -19.22
CA VAL A 509 -43.89 27.44 -20.64
C VAL A 509 -45.03 28.24 -21.26
N LEU A 510 -44.68 29.14 -22.17
CA LEU A 510 -45.61 30.01 -22.88
C LEU A 510 -45.94 29.42 -24.25
N THR A 511 -47.23 29.34 -24.54
CA THR A 511 -47.78 28.86 -25.81
C THR A 511 -48.70 29.92 -26.42
N ASP A 512 -48.47 30.28 -27.68
CA ASP A 512 -49.39 31.11 -28.46
C ASP A 512 -50.66 30.30 -28.79
N ILE A 513 -51.81 30.80 -28.38
CA ILE A 513 -53.12 30.16 -28.61
C ILE A 513 -54.03 31.00 -29.51
N THR A 514 -53.49 32.04 -30.15
CA THR A 514 -54.26 32.99 -30.97
C THR A 514 -54.96 32.28 -32.13
N GLN A 515 -54.22 31.48 -32.91
CA GLN A 515 -54.78 30.75 -34.05
C GLN A 515 -55.87 29.77 -33.61
N ARG A 516 -55.63 29.05 -32.50
CA ARG A 516 -56.59 28.09 -31.97
C ARG A 516 -57.90 28.77 -31.55
N LYS A 517 -57.83 29.90 -30.83
CA LYS A 517 -59.02 30.67 -30.46
C LYS A 517 -59.77 31.17 -31.70
N LEU A 518 -59.05 31.67 -32.71
CA LEU A 518 -59.65 32.14 -33.95
C LEU A 518 -60.37 31.01 -34.70
N ASP A 519 -59.76 29.84 -34.82
CA ASP A 519 -60.38 28.68 -35.48
C ASP A 519 -61.65 28.21 -34.75
N GLU A 520 -61.62 28.19 -33.41
CA GLU A 520 -62.79 27.86 -32.58
C GLU A 520 -63.92 28.90 -32.75
N GLU A 521 -63.58 30.19 -32.87
CA GLU A 521 -64.57 31.25 -33.13
C GLU A 521 -65.13 31.21 -34.54
N ILE A 522 -64.31 30.96 -35.56
CA ILE A 522 -64.75 30.78 -36.95
C ILE A 522 -65.74 29.62 -37.02
N LEU A 523 -65.41 28.47 -36.43
CA LEU A 523 -66.28 27.30 -36.42
C LEU A 523 -67.63 27.60 -35.73
N LYS A 524 -67.60 28.28 -34.58
CA LYS A 524 -68.84 28.71 -33.88
C LYS A 524 -69.67 29.66 -34.75
N ALA A 525 -69.03 30.61 -35.43
CA ALA A 525 -69.70 31.57 -36.29
C ALA A 525 -70.31 30.89 -37.53
N GLU A 526 -69.62 29.96 -38.17
CA GLU A 526 -70.14 29.18 -39.30
C GLU A 526 -71.33 28.31 -38.88
N HIS A 527 -71.23 27.61 -37.76
CA HIS A 527 -72.32 26.81 -37.23
C HIS A 527 -73.56 27.68 -36.92
N ALA A 528 -73.37 28.83 -36.28
CA ALA A 528 -74.46 29.76 -35.99
C ALA A 528 -75.12 30.31 -37.26
N ARG A 529 -74.34 30.64 -38.30
CA ARG A 529 -74.86 31.08 -39.60
C ARG A 529 -75.68 29.99 -40.28
N PHE A 530 -75.19 28.74 -40.29
CA PHE A 530 -75.93 27.61 -40.86
C PHE A 530 -77.29 27.40 -40.19
N VAL A 531 -77.32 27.33 -38.85
CA VAL A 531 -78.57 27.15 -38.09
C VAL A 531 -79.54 28.29 -38.36
N THR A 532 -79.05 29.55 -38.39
CA THR A 532 -79.89 30.73 -38.64
C THR A 532 -80.56 30.69 -40.02
N VAL A 533 -79.84 30.28 -41.06
CA VAL A 533 -80.41 30.15 -42.42
C VAL A 533 -81.50 29.08 -42.45
N MET A 534 -81.24 27.91 -41.88
CA MET A 534 -82.20 26.79 -41.89
C MET A 534 -83.45 27.09 -41.06
N ASP A 535 -83.30 27.81 -39.95
CA ASP A 535 -84.41 28.18 -39.04
C ASP A 535 -85.26 29.35 -39.57
N SER A 536 -84.77 30.10 -40.56
CA SER A 536 -85.49 31.21 -41.22
C SER A 536 -86.46 30.75 -42.32
N LEU A 537 -86.39 29.49 -42.74
CA LEU A 537 -87.30 28.94 -43.73
C LEU A 537 -88.68 28.68 -43.10
N ASP A 538 -89.74 29.18 -43.73
CA ASP A 538 -91.14 28.85 -43.42
C ASP A 538 -91.51 27.45 -43.99
N ALA A 539 -90.66 26.47 -43.73
CA ALA A 539 -90.81 25.09 -44.15
C ALA A 539 -90.18 24.17 -43.11
N MET A 540 -90.72 22.96 -42.99
CA MET A 540 -90.06 21.90 -42.23
C MET A 540 -88.84 21.44 -42.99
N VAL A 541 -87.66 21.46 -42.34
CA VAL A 541 -86.44 20.93 -42.94
C VAL A 541 -85.81 19.93 -41.99
N TYR A 542 -85.63 18.70 -42.46
CA TYR A 542 -84.84 17.70 -41.76
C TYR A 542 -83.91 16.96 -42.69
N VAL A 543 -82.86 16.40 -42.10
CA VAL A 543 -81.96 15.45 -42.74
C VAL A 543 -82.06 14.12 -42.00
N ALA A 544 -82.19 13.01 -42.72
CA ALA A 544 -82.21 11.68 -42.14
C ALA A 544 -81.30 10.70 -42.90
N ASP A 545 -80.74 9.74 -42.18
CA ASP A 545 -80.01 8.63 -42.75
C ASP A 545 -80.94 7.77 -43.63
N MET A 546 -80.53 7.46 -44.86
CA MET A 546 -81.38 6.72 -45.81
C MET A 546 -81.56 5.24 -45.46
N GLN A 547 -80.64 4.65 -44.69
CA GLN A 547 -80.68 3.25 -44.27
C GLN A 547 -81.37 3.10 -42.92
N THR A 548 -80.91 3.84 -41.90
CA THR A 548 -81.42 3.71 -40.53
C THR A 548 -82.66 4.56 -40.27
N HIS A 549 -82.96 5.53 -41.15
CA HIS A 549 -84.03 6.50 -40.99
C HIS A 549 -83.87 7.42 -39.77
N GLU A 550 -82.67 7.44 -39.17
CA GLU A 550 -82.33 8.33 -38.06
C GLU A 550 -82.28 9.79 -38.53
N ILE A 551 -82.97 10.68 -37.83
CA ILE A 551 -82.93 12.12 -38.07
C ILE A 551 -81.59 12.69 -37.58
N LEU A 552 -80.81 13.24 -38.49
CA LEU A 552 -79.49 13.82 -38.23
C LEU A 552 -79.55 15.33 -37.99
N PHE A 553 -80.57 16.00 -38.52
CA PHE A 553 -80.76 17.44 -38.36
C PHE A 553 -82.25 17.80 -38.48
N VAL A 554 -82.69 18.79 -37.71
CA VAL A 554 -83.99 19.45 -37.86
C VAL A 554 -83.85 20.95 -37.71
N ASN A 555 -84.61 21.72 -38.48
CA ASN A 555 -84.73 23.16 -38.26
C ASN A 555 -85.76 23.48 -37.17
N ARG A 556 -85.82 24.76 -36.77
CA ARG A 556 -86.75 25.29 -35.77
C ARG A 556 -88.20 24.95 -36.06
N TYR A 557 -88.64 24.99 -37.32
CA TYR A 557 -90.04 24.73 -37.68
C TYR A 557 -90.49 23.32 -37.26
N ILE A 558 -89.62 22.31 -37.45
CA ILE A 558 -89.88 20.95 -36.94
C ILE A 558 -89.79 20.90 -35.42
N ARG A 559 -88.78 21.55 -34.79
CA ARG A 559 -88.68 21.58 -33.33
C ARG A 559 -89.91 22.16 -32.66
N ASP A 560 -90.49 23.21 -33.24
CA ASP A 560 -91.69 23.87 -32.72
C ASP A 560 -92.94 22.99 -32.90
N SER A 561 -92.99 22.15 -33.95
CA SER A 561 -94.15 21.31 -34.29
C SER A 561 -94.11 19.92 -33.64
N PHE A 562 -92.92 19.32 -33.51
CA PHE A 562 -92.71 17.93 -33.10
C PHE A 562 -91.73 17.75 -31.92
N GLY A 563 -91.13 18.84 -31.42
CA GLY A 563 -90.06 18.79 -30.43
C GLY A 563 -88.69 18.45 -31.02
N ASP A 564 -87.66 18.38 -30.18
CA ASP A 564 -86.34 17.90 -30.63
C ASP A 564 -86.39 16.38 -30.87
N VAL A 565 -86.37 16.02 -32.15
CA VAL A 565 -86.46 14.65 -32.65
C VAL A 565 -85.14 14.18 -33.27
N THR A 566 -84.06 14.95 -33.13
CA THR A 566 -82.72 14.56 -33.58
C THR A 566 -82.28 13.26 -32.90
N GLY A 567 -81.68 12.34 -33.65
CA GLY A 567 -81.28 11.00 -33.19
C GLY A 567 -82.42 9.97 -33.12
N LYS A 568 -83.66 10.37 -33.45
CA LYS A 568 -84.82 9.45 -33.49
C LYS A 568 -85.14 9.04 -34.93
N ILE A 569 -85.92 7.97 -35.08
CA ILE A 569 -86.30 7.43 -36.38
C ILE A 569 -87.45 8.24 -37.00
N CYS A 570 -87.30 8.71 -38.23
CA CYS A 570 -88.19 9.71 -38.84
C CYS A 570 -89.66 9.27 -38.90
N TRP A 571 -89.94 8.04 -39.32
CA TRP A 571 -91.31 7.52 -39.41
C TRP A 571 -91.94 7.22 -38.05
N GLN A 572 -91.16 7.13 -36.97
CA GLN A 572 -91.69 6.95 -35.60
C GLN A 572 -92.15 8.26 -34.96
N VAL A 573 -91.52 9.38 -35.34
CA VAL A 573 -91.66 10.66 -34.64
C VAL A 573 -92.31 11.76 -35.47
N LEU A 574 -92.19 11.69 -36.80
CA LEU A 574 -92.84 12.64 -37.71
C LEU A 574 -94.16 12.11 -38.29
N GLN A 575 -94.52 10.86 -38.00
CA GLN A 575 -95.74 10.19 -38.45
C GLN A 575 -96.41 9.45 -37.29
N SER A 576 -97.72 9.23 -37.38
CA SER A 576 -98.50 8.49 -36.39
C SER A 576 -98.78 7.06 -36.86
N GLY A 577 -98.66 6.11 -35.93
CA GLY A 577 -99.12 4.72 -36.12
C GLY A 577 -98.25 3.86 -37.05
N GLN A 578 -97.02 4.28 -37.36
CA GLN A 578 -96.07 3.52 -38.16
C GLN A 578 -95.29 2.52 -37.29
N THR A 579 -95.14 1.27 -37.76
CA THR A 579 -94.31 0.22 -37.12
C THR A 579 -93.09 -0.17 -37.96
N GLU A 580 -93.05 0.29 -39.21
CA GLU A 580 -91.99 0.07 -40.19
C GLU A 580 -91.84 1.35 -41.04
N PRO A 581 -90.77 1.49 -41.87
CA PRO A 581 -90.63 2.64 -42.75
C PRO A 581 -91.90 2.91 -43.57
N CYS A 582 -92.28 4.18 -43.67
CA CYS A 582 -93.52 4.58 -44.33
C CYS A 582 -93.64 3.96 -45.73
N SER A 583 -94.81 3.40 -46.06
CA SER A 583 -95.07 2.85 -47.40
C SER A 583 -94.94 3.89 -48.52
N PHE A 584 -95.09 5.17 -48.18
CA PHE A 584 -94.90 6.31 -49.07
C PHE A 584 -93.48 6.91 -49.03
N CYS A 585 -92.53 6.28 -48.34
CA CYS A 585 -91.16 6.78 -48.24
C CYS A 585 -90.49 6.85 -49.62
N THR A 586 -89.99 8.03 -49.97
CA THR A 586 -89.37 8.30 -51.28
C THR A 586 -87.91 7.83 -51.37
N ASN A 587 -87.28 7.32 -50.31
CA ASN A 587 -85.85 6.97 -50.29
C ASN A 587 -85.41 6.11 -51.50
N HIS A 588 -86.27 5.18 -51.94
CA HIS A 588 -86.01 4.30 -53.09
C HIS A 588 -86.00 5.01 -54.45
N LEU A 589 -86.52 6.24 -54.53
CA LEU A 589 -86.56 7.09 -55.72
C LEU A 589 -85.41 8.11 -55.76
N LEU A 590 -84.70 8.32 -54.65
CA LEU A 590 -83.69 9.37 -54.54
C LEU A 590 -82.32 8.96 -55.11
N LEU A 591 -82.17 7.72 -55.55
CA LEU A 591 -80.95 7.18 -56.13
C LEU A 591 -81.19 6.70 -57.56
N ASP A 592 -80.22 6.93 -58.43
CA ASP A 592 -80.21 6.36 -59.77
C ASP A 592 -79.78 4.88 -59.76
N GLN A 593 -79.79 4.27 -60.95
CA GLN A 593 -79.35 2.88 -61.16
C GLN A 593 -77.88 2.59 -60.79
N ASN A 594 -77.07 3.63 -60.52
CA ASN A 594 -75.68 3.52 -60.09
C ASN A 594 -75.49 3.95 -58.62
N SER A 595 -76.57 4.04 -57.84
CA SER A 595 -76.56 4.48 -56.44
C SER A 595 -76.02 5.91 -56.23
N LYS A 596 -76.18 6.79 -57.23
CA LYS A 596 -75.86 8.23 -57.11
C LYS A 596 -77.13 9.05 -56.87
N PRO A 597 -77.04 10.23 -56.22
CA PRO A 597 -78.18 11.12 -56.07
C PRO A 597 -78.91 11.39 -57.39
N ALA A 598 -80.20 11.06 -57.43
CA ALA A 598 -81.09 11.37 -58.55
C ALA A 598 -81.66 12.81 -58.42
N ASP A 599 -82.47 13.20 -59.40
CA ASP A 599 -83.19 14.48 -59.35
C ASP A 599 -84.15 14.53 -58.14
N PRO A 600 -84.41 15.73 -57.56
CA PRO A 600 -85.28 15.86 -56.41
C PRO A 600 -86.70 15.36 -56.69
N VAL A 601 -87.26 14.61 -55.74
CA VAL A 601 -88.63 14.11 -55.80
C VAL A 601 -89.54 15.12 -55.13
N ILE A 602 -90.48 15.70 -55.89
CA ILE A 602 -91.48 16.64 -55.39
C ILE A 602 -92.83 15.92 -55.35
N TRP A 603 -93.46 15.93 -54.18
CA TRP A 603 -94.73 15.24 -53.96
C TRP A 603 -95.55 15.95 -52.88
N GLU A 604 -96.82 15.60 -52.80
CA GLU A 604 -97.76 16.19 -51.85
C GLU A 604 -98.36 15.10 -50.98
N PHE A 605 -98.38 15.36 -49.67
CA PHE A 605 -98.83 14.37 -48.70
C PHE A 605 -99.47 15.03 -47.50
N ARG A 606 -100.46 14.35 -46.93
CA ARG A 606 -101.09 14.76 -45.68
C ARG A 606 -100.43 14.03 -44.53
N ASN A 607 -99.67 14.75 -43.71
CA ASN A 607 -98.92 14.18 -42.61
C ASN A 607 -99.87 13.53 -41.58
N THR A 608 -99.52 12.32 -41.14
CA THR A 608 -100.39 11.51 -40.26
C THR A 608 -100.33 11.92 -38.79
N ALA A 609 -99.29 12.66 -38.39
CA ALA A 609 -99.11 13.13 -37.02
C ALA A 609 -99.81 14.46 -36.75
N ASP A 610 -99.72 15.44 -37.64
CA ASP A 610 -100.33 16.77 -37.46
C ASP A 610 -101.58 17.03 -38.33
N GLY A 611 -101.86 16.15 -39.30
CA GLY A 611 -103.01 16.24 -40.19
C GLY A 611 -102.93 17.31 -41.27
N LYS A 612 -101.80 18.02 -41.40
CA LYS A 612 -101.58 19.09 -42.38
C LYS A 612 -101.13 18.54 -43.73
N TRP A 613 -101.39 19.32 -44.80
CA TRP A 613 -100.89 19.01 -46.13
C TRP A 613 -99.54 19.68 -46.36
N TYR A 614 -98.57 18.90 -46.83
CA TYR A 614 -97.24 19.38 -47.17
C TYR A 614 -96.91 19.11 -48.64
N GLN A 615 -96.24 20.07 -49.28
CA GLN A 615 -95.47 19.82 -50.49
C GLN A 615 -94.03 19.53 -50.08
N CYS A 616 -93.65 18.26 -50.18
CA CYS A 616 -92.34 17.76 -49.81
C CYS A 616 -91.43 17.75 -51.03
N ARG A 617 -90.21 18.24 -50.85
CA ARG A 617 -89.10 18.09 -51.78
C ARG A 617 -88.02 17.26 -51.11
N ASP A 618 -87.82 16.06 -51.63
CA ASP A 618 -86.82 15.12 -51.15
C ASP A 618 -85.63 15.06 -52.08
N GLN A 619 -84.43 15.01 -51.51
CA GLN A 619 -83.22 14.84 -52.27
C GLN A 619 -82.19 14.03 -51.48
N ALA A 620 -81.48 13.12 -52.15
CA ALA A 620 -80.30 12.49 -51.58
C ALA A 620 -79.10 13.44 -51.70
N ILE A 621 -78.35 13.63 -50.62
CA ILE A 621 -77.13 14.44 -50.59
C ILE A 621 -75.99 13.65 -49.92
N PRO A 622 -74.73 13.87 -50.32
CA PRO A 622 -73.58 13.34 -49.60
C PRO A 622 -73.45 14.02 -48.23
N TRP A 623 -73.18 13.23 -47.19
CA TRP A 623 -72.94 13.70 -45.83
C TRP A 623 -71.44 13.81 -45.50
N LEU A 624 -71.11 14.39 -44.35
CA LEU A 624 -69.73 14.66 -43.93
C LEU A 624 -68.86 13.39 -43.82
N ASP A 625 -69.47 12.25 -43.51
CA ASP A 625 -68.81 10.94 -43.40
C ASP A 625 -68.86 10.12 -44.71
N GLY A 626 -69.33 10.73 -45.81
CA GLY A 626 -69.42 10.12 -47.13
C GLY A 626 -70.67 9.27 -47.39
N ARG A 627 -71.54 9.05 -46.39
CA ARG A 627 -72.81 8.35 -46.63
C ARG A 627 -73.83 9.23 -47.33
N LEU A 628 -74.81 8.62 -47.98
CA LEU A 628 -75.95 9.33 -48.56
C LEU A 628 -77.07 9.49 -47.54
N VAL A 629 -77.51 10.73 -47.35
CA VAL A 629 -78.61 11.09 -46.45
C VAL A 629 -79.71 11.76 -47.27
N ARG A 630 -80.95 11.65 -46.80
CA ARG A 630 -82.09 12.38 -47.38
C ARG A 630 -82.21 13.72 -46.68
N ILE A 631 -82.27 14.81 -47.45
CA ILE A 631 -82.83 16.08 -47.00
C ILE A 631 -84.27 16.20 -47.51
N GLU A 632 -85.19 16.53 -46.62
CA GLU A 632 -86.58 16.86 -46.97
C GLU A 632 -86.86 18.31 -46.59
N ILE A 633 -87.44 19.05 -47.53
CA ILE A 633 -88.02 20.38 -47.30
C ILE A 633 -89.52 20.28 -47.56
N ALA A 634 -90.33 20.50 -46.53
CA ALA A 634 -91.78 20.35 -46.60
C ALA A 634 -92.49 21.68 -46.30
N PHE A 635 -93.17 22.23 -47.31
CA PHE A 635 -93.95 23.47 -47.22
C PHE A 635 -95.41 23.17 -46.87
N ASP A 636 -95.97 23.85 -45.87
CA ASP A 636 -97.38 23.71 -45.50
C ASP A 636 -98.27 24.31 -46.61
N ILE A 637 -98.98 23.46 -47.32
CA ILE A 637 -99.92 23.80 -48.41
C ILE A 637 -101.38 23.59 -47.99
N SER A 638 -101.65 23.44 -46.69
CA SER A 638 -103.00 23.15 -46.17
C SER A 638 -104.03 24.17 -46.64
N HIS A 639 -103.68 25.46 -46.65
CA HIS A 639 -104.57 26.51 -47.15
C HIS A 639 -104.89 26.34 -48.64
N ARG A 640 -103.88 25.97 -49.46
CA ARG A 640 -104.07 25.73 -50.90
C ARG A 640 -105.00 24.54 -51.12
N LYS A 641 -104.80 23.45 -50.39
CA LYS A 641 -105.63 22.23 -50.48
C LYS A 641 -107.08 22.45 -50.04
N LEU A 642 -107.30 23.17 -48.95
CA LEU A 642 -108.65 23.55 -48.51
C LEU A 642 -109.36 24.43 -49.57
N THR A 643 -108.62 25.30 -50.26
CA THR A 643 -109.17 26.12 -51.34
C THR A 643 -109.54 25.27 -52.57
N GLU A 644 -108.67 24.34 -52.97
CA GLU A 644 -108.91 23.37 -54.06
C GLU A 644 -110.16 22.51 -53.78
N GLU A 645 -110.32 22.00 -52.55
CA GLU A 645 -111.48 21.20 -52.13
C GLU A 645 -112.78 22.01 -52.02
N SER A 646 -112.70 23.33 -51.79
CA SER A 646 -113.87 24.22 -51.76
C SER A 646 -114.36 24.66 -53.15
N LEU A 647 -113.50 24.52 -54.17
CA LEU A 647 -113.78 24.87 -55.57
C LEU A 647 -114.15 23.65 -56.44
N ALA A 648 -113.91 22.43 -55.94
CA ALA A 648 -114.29 21.15 -56.53
C ALA A 648 -115.65 20.69 -55.98
#